data_AF-F3QX63-F1
#
_entry.id   AF-F3QX63-F1
#
_cell.length_a   1.000
_cell.length_b   1.000
_cell.length_c   1.000
_cell.angle_alpha   90.00
_cell.angle_beta   90.00
_cell.angle_gamma   90.00
#
_symmetry.space_group_name_H-M   'P 1'
#
loop_
_entity.id
_entity.type
_entity.pdbx_description
1 polymer ?
#
loop_
_entity_poly.entity_id
_entity_poly.type
_entity_poly.pdbx_seq_one_letter_code
_entity_poly.pdbx_strand_id
1 'polypeptide(L)'
;MTVGFVTQPMFAQSFSSSSNLTPQPTADRTVPFKLSDKGIVHDVEWGADIAWFDENNLRRSAAFMGKDNLEVVRTSFQPTYALTDGDLQQEQKDTIEARIAMLKWVKPDVKLMLNCDHPHVDPWYETNAEAWAQLIDVSTKYYQEAGYDVVSVAPFNEPDYGWNQWIPGSQDGILNTTLRKNGFRQIAEELRKNPRFDGIRICGGNTLNCDEALPWYNSLKDQLDEGNTHQLAGSFDNFAQFFTTVREDGKHATADEMHNVMEAMVGLEYGMQTGIWWGWAEYTRGEFCKASHGERLAYAEHRPNWTAASVYRAPDGKVQAFGGTSERQAATTSYRFLSKERDVFFDGHGPQREYIMELPGGAPGSYQDGQTNAETVVNITWGDDVQPVVDGTYALVNKSNRKLLDNDNGSLTSSTYSTGKKSLQWHVNPVDARIGGAFSYHQILSGVSNQTLDVLNWSMDDGTEIILYQNNKGTNQQWYLEYAGDGWFRIRNRNSSLCLKTSGSKIVQAEPDEESAAQLWRFIPTGVRPRIRDIDAPTGLKAESRASSVLLTWNKADATDPTYTVLRSENPEEDYEIIARYVTDTAFVDNKAEEGKTYYYTVKTVDASVNTSPASLTASASVAPTDALVARYEFEENLHDTTLNIRHGAMPEEGVYTEGKSGRYALALNGSDQYVQLPTNVADHAETTISTWVYWQGGNSWQRVFDFGNGENEYMFLTVRSDDGRIRFAIKNDGDEQQLDGERITTYRKEWIHLAVTMDKEEVRLYLNGELMASSKDITLRPSDFHPLLNYIGRSQSAADPLFNGSIDDFRIYDYALSAEDIKKLADGTTRICGTPKDEPGAFDVGPLPADRRLDVRYLLDNGPERVDFHIYDLQGNMQLTQRGTNGATTSFDVSGLPDGMYILKARCGQANDSRKFTVRHP
;
A
#
# COMPACT_ATOMS: atom_id res chain seq x y z
N MET A 1 -4.08 42.36 -48.19
CA MET A 1 -4.39 41.01 -47.69
C MET A 1 -3.12 40.50 -47.07
N THR A 2 -3.03 40.55 -45.75
CA THR A 2 -1.86 40.12 -45.00
C THR A 2 -2.35 39.03 -44.06
N VAL A 3 -1.94 37.80 -44.33
CA VAL A 3 -2.31 36.61 -43.56
C VAL A 3 -1.52 36.67 -42.26
N GLY A 4 -2.24 36.90 -41.15
CA GLY A 4 -1.69 36.79 -39.81
C GLY A 4 -1.51 35.32 -39.45
N PHE A 5 -0.28 34.94 -39.12
CA PHE A 5 -0.02 33.68 -38.42
C PHE A 5 -0.65 33.79 -37.02
N VAL A 6 -1.65 32.96 -36.76
CA VAL A 6 -2.21 32.76 -35.42
C VAL A 6 -1.19 31.92 -34.66
N THR A 7 -0.52 32.54 -33.68
CA THR A 7 0.20 31.86 -32.61
C THR A 7 -0.79 30.94 -31.88
N GLN A 8 -0.54 29.64 -31.88
CA GLN A 8 -1.29 28.72 -31.02
C GLN A 8 -1.05 29.09 -29.55
N PRO A 9 -2.05 28.95 -28.66
CA PRO A 9 -1.87 29.25 -27.25
C PRO A 9 -0.83 28.33 -26.62
N MET A 10 0.12 28.89 -25.87
CA MET A 10 0.89 28.15 -24.88
C MET A 10 -0.09 27.47 -23.93
N PHE A 11 -0.16 26.15 -23.97
CA PHE A 11 -0.81 25.37 -22.93
C PHE A 11 0.01 25.56 -21.66
N ALA A 12 -0.59 26.16 -20.63
CA ALA A 12 -0.01 26.18 -19.29
C ALA A 12 -0.01 24.75 -18.75
N GLN A 13 1.06 24.01 -19.02
CA GLN A 13 1.24 22.61 -18.61
C GLN A 13 1.27 22.54 -17.07
N SER A 14 0.38 21.75 -16.47
CA SER A 14 0.26 21.66 -15.01
C SER A 14 0.21 20.23 -14.45
N PHE A 15 0.19 19.19 -15.30
CA PHE A 15 0.02 17.80 -14.85
C PHE A 15 1.22 16.90 -15.17
N SER A 16 1.66 16.11 -14.20
CA SER A 16 2.76 15.15 -14.28
C SER A 16 2.53 13.93 -13.39
N SER A 17 3.43 12.94 -13.45
CA SER A 17 3.39 11.75 -12.57
C SER A 17 3.51 12.08 -11.07
N SER A 18 3.89 13.31 -10.71
CA SER A 18 3.93 13.80 -9.33
C SER A 18 2.74 14.66 -8.93
N SER A 19 1.83 15.01 -9.84
CA SER A 19 0.66 15.85 -9.52
C SER A 19 -0.31 15.20 -8.54
N ASN A 20 -0.26 13.88 -8.37
CA ASN A 20 -1.06 13.13 -7.40
C ASN A 20 -0.25 12.71 -6.15
N LEU A 21 0.96 13.26 -5.97
CA LEU A 21 1.78 12.97 -4.78
C LEU A 21 1.02 13.41 -3.53
N THR A 22 0.67 12.44 -2.68
CA THR A 22 -0.04 12.68 -1.42
C THR A 22 0.91 12.37 -0.27
N PRO A 23 1.41 13.38 0.46
CA PRO A 23 2.31 13.16 1.58
C PRO A 23 1.65 12.32 2.66
N GLN A 24 2.38 11.32 3.12
CA GLN A 24 1.91 10.45 4.19
C GLN A 24 2.53 10.88 5.53
N PRO A 25 1.78 10.82 6.65
CA PRO A 25 2.33 11.10 7.98
C PRO A 25 3.47 10.14 8.36
N THR A 26 4.08 10.35 9.52
CA THR A 26 4.98 9.36 10.09
C THR A 26 4.19 8.16 10.56
N ALA A 27 4.61 6.96 10.15
CA ALA A 27 4.06 5.71 10.65
C ALA A 27 4.94 5.16 11.78
N ASP A 28 4.34 4.39 12.69
CA ASP A 28 5.05 3.72 13.79
C ASP A 28 5.95 2.58 13.27
N ARG A 29 5.52 1.91 12.19
CA ARG A 29 6.22 0.80 11.56
C ARG A 29 6.19 0.92 10.04
N THR A 30 7.20 0.36 9.38
CA THR A 30 7.25 0.24 7.91
C THR A 30 7.23 -1.23 7.51
N VAL A 31 6.47 -1.54 6.46
CA VAL A 31 6.29 -2.87 5.85
C VAL A 31 6.79 -2.76 4.40
N PRO A 32 8.11 -2.84 4.16
CA PRO A 32 8.66 -2.76 2.81
C PRO A 32 8.45 -4.09 2.07
N PHE A 33 8.04 -4.03 0.81
CA PHE A 33 7.84 -5.23 -0.02
C PHE A 33 8.28 -4.98 -1.47
N LYS A 34 8.70 -6.04 -2.16
CA LYS A 34 8.81 -6.07 -3.63
C LYS A 34 7.84 -7.08 -4.19
N LEU A 35 7.18 -6.73 -5.29
CA LEU A 35 6.22 -7.62 -5.95
C LEU A 35 6.91 -8.81 -6.61
N SER A 36 8.20 -8.70 -6.93
CA SER A 36 9.02 -9.78 -7.51
C SER A 36 9.68 -10.71 -6.49
N ASP A 37 9.63 -10.40 -5.19
CA ASP A 37 10.23 -11.26 -4.16
C ASP A 37 9.53 -12.61 -4.13
N LYS A 38 10.26 -13.71 -3.90
CA LYS A 38 9.67 -15.06 -3.76
C LYS A 38 8.81 -15.21 -2.49
N GLY A 39 8.99 -14.32 -1.51
CA GLY A 39 8.31 -14.40 -0.22
C GLY A 39 8.63 -15.66 0.59
N ILE A 40 7.84 -15.87 1.65
CA ILE A 40 7.92 -17.02 2.57
C ILE A 40 6.60 -17.78 2.50
N VAL A 41 6.68 -19.10 2.27
CA VAL A 41 5.51 -19.99 2.29
C VAL A 41 5.38 -20.60 3.68
N HIS A 42 4.16 -20.61 4.21
CA HIS A 42 3.82 -21.30 5.45
C HIS A 42 2.82 -22.42 5.16
N ASP A 43 3.06 -23.61 5.70
CA ASP A 43 2.09 -24.70 5.68
C ASP A 43 1.13 -24.51 6.86
N VAL A 44 -0.13 -24.19 6.56
CA VAL A 44 -1.17 -23.95 7.57
C VAL A 44 -2.50 -24.58 7.16
N GLU A 45 -3.22 -25.09 8.15
CA GLU A 45 -4.62 -25.52 8.05
C GLU A 45 -5.51 -24.50 8.76
N TRP A 46 -6.55 -24.02 8.07
CA TRP A 46 -7.51 -23.08 8.64
C TRP A 46 -8.82 -23.75 8.99
N GLY A 47 -9.46 -23.25 10.03
CA GLY A 47 -10.69 -23.82 10.52
C GLY A 47 -11.68 -22.85 11.12
N ALA A 48 -12.85 -23.39 11.42
CA ALA A 48 -13.93 -22.68 12.07
C ALA A 48 -14.45 -23.46 13.29
N ASP A 49 -14.92 -22.73 14.29
CA ASP A 49 -15.42 -23.30 15.53
C ASP A 49 -16.94 -23.53 15.49
N ILE A 50 -17.37 -24.71 15.92
CA ILE A 50 -18.75 -24.99 16.33
C ILE A 50 -18.80 -25.59 17.74
N ALA A 51 -17.75 -25.43 18.53
CA ALA A 51 -17.82 -25.73 19.96
C ALA A 51 -18.97 -24.94 20.60
N TRP A 52 -19.13 -23.68 20.19
CA TRP A 52 -20.40 -22.97 20.34
C TRP A 52 -21.39 -23.41 19.26
N PHE A 53 -22.55 -23.87 19.69
CA PHE A 53 -23.57 -24.48 18.84
C PHE A 53 -24.29 -23.43 17.95
N ASP A 54 -23.57 -22.89 16.96
CA ASP A 54 -24.05 -21.90 15.99
C ASP A 54 -23.63 -22.28 14.55
N GLU A 55 -24.61 -22.67 13.73
CA GLU A 55 -24.41 -23.03 12.32
C GLU A 55 -23.84 -21.86 11.49
N ASN A 56 -24.05 -20.60 11.91
CA ASN A 56 -23.55 -19.43 11.20
C ASN A 56 -22.02 -19.38 11.19
N ASN A 57 -21.34 -19.93 12.20
CA ASN A 57 -19.87 -19.96 12.23
C ASN A 57 -19.32 -20.69 11.01
N LEU A 58 -19.85 -21.88 10.68
CA LEU A 58 -19.44 -22.63 9.48
C LEU A 58 -19.94 -21.97 8.22
N ARG A 59 -21.22 -21.59 8.17
CA ARG A 59 -21.84 -21.09 6.95
C ARG A 59 -21.14 -19.80 6.48
N ARG A 60 -20.82 -18.88 7.40
CA ARG A 60 -20.12 -17.63 7.09
C ARG A 60 -18.64 -17.87 6.78
N SER A 61 -17.95 -18.69 7.58
CA SER A 61 -16.54 -19.00 7.31
C SER A 61 -16.36 -19.65 5.95
N ALA A 62 -17.18 -20.63 5.59
CA ALA A 62 -17.17 -21.25 4.26
C ALA A 62 -17.44 -20.25 3.13
N ALA A 63 -18.32 -19.26 3.35
CA ALA A 63 -18.66 -18.24 2.35
C ALA A 63 -17.54 -17.21 2.12
N PHE A 64 -16.67 -16.97 3.11
CA PHE A 64 -15.56 -16.01 3.01
C PHE A 64 -14.22 -16.67 2.73
N MET A 65 -13.86 -17.73 3.46
CA MET A 65 -12.62 -18.50 3.23
C MET A 65 -12.69 -19.28 1.92
N GLY A 66 -13.89 -19.67 1.48
CA GLY A 66 -14.07 -20.70 0.47
C GLY A 66 -13.92 -22.08 1.11
N LYS A 67 -14.77 -23.04 0.69
CA LYS A 67 -14.83 -24.37 1.31
C LYS A 67 -13.51 -25.13 1.25
N ASP A 68 -12.71 -24.90 0.21
CA ASP A 68 -11.43 -25.59 0.02
C ASP A 68 -10.40 -25.20 1.08
N ASN A 69 -10.42 -23.94 1.52
CA ASN A 69 -9.55 -23.38 2.56
C ASN A 69 -10.08 -23.56 4.00
N LEU A 70 -11.11 -24.41 4.19
CA LEU A 70 -11.63 -24.77 5.51
C LEU A 70 -11.32 -26.25 5.74
N GLU A 71 -10.10 -26.50 6.23
CA GLU A 71 -9.53 -27.84 6.41
C GLU A 71 -9.98 -28.52 7.70
N VAL A 72 -10.26 -27.75 8.75
CA VAL A 72 -10.57 -28.30 10.08
C VAL A 72 -11.78 -27.61 10.70
N VAL A 73 -12.61 -28.37 11.40
CA VAL A 73 -13.69 -27.85 12.24
C VAL A 73 -13.46 -28.29 13.68
N ARG A 74 -13.44 -27.32 14.60
CA ARG A 74 -13.46 -27.65 16.03
C ARG A 74 -14.90 -27.90 16.47
N THR A 75 -15.16 -29.12 16.89
CA THR A 75 -16.42 -29.58 17.48
C THR A 75 -16.13 -30.13 18.88
N SER A 76 -17.08 -30.79 19.54
CA SER A 76 -16.96 -31.09 20.97
C SER A 76 -17.57 -32.42 21.39
N PHE A 77 -17.12 -32.89 22.56
CA PHE A 77 -17.82 -33.87 23.40
C PHE A 77 -18.34 -33.18 24.66
N GLN A 78 -19.34 -33.77 25.31
CA GLN A 78 -20.02 -33.17 26.45
C GLN A 78 -20.03 -34.10 27.68
N PRO A 79 -19.38 -33.74 28.80
CA PRO A 79 -19.39 -34.48 30.06
C PRO A 79 -20.63 -34.23 30.93
N THR A 80 -21.71 -33.69 30.35
CA THR A 80 -22.94 -33.32 31.06
C THR A 80 -23.62 -34.49 31.75
N TYR A 81 -23.53 -35.70 31.16
CA TYR A 81 -24.15 -36.90 31.68
C TYR A 81 -23.20 -38.09 31.70
N ALA A 82 -23.28 -38.88 32.77
CA ALA A 82 -22.61 -40.17 32.87
C ALA A 82 -23.02 -41.13 31.73
N LEU A 83 -22.04 -41.89 31.23
CA LEU A 83 -22.27 -43.02 30.31
C LEU A 83 -23.22 -44.04 30.93
N THR A 84 -24.13 -44.58 30.12
CA THR A 84 -25.01 -45.70 30.48
C THR A 84 -24.61 -46.91 29.66
N ASP A 85 -24.27 -48.02 30.32
CA ASP A 85 -23.79 -49.25 29.66
C ASP A 85 -22.58 -49.02 28.71
N GLY A 86 -21.72 -48.05 29.05
CA GLY A 86 -20.54 -47.69 28.26
C GLY A 86 -20.82 -46.84 27.02
N ASP A 87 -22.01 -46.25 26.90
CA ASP A 87 -22.43 -45.44 25.76
C ASP A 87 -23.02 -44.08 26.20
N LEU A 88 -23.08 -43.14 25.26
CA LEU A 88 -23.68 -41.81 25.47
C LEU A 88 -25.18 -41.91 25.76
N GLN A 89 -25.72 -40.95 26.50
CA GLN A 89 -27.17 -40.80 26.62
C GLN A 89 -27.76 -40.14 25.37
N GLN A 90 -29.08 -40.27 25.16
CA GLN A 90 -29.74 -39.80 23.93
C GLN A 90 -29.51 -38.30 23.67
N GLU A 91 -29.53 -37.45 24.70
CA GLU A 91 -29.32 -36.00 24.54
C GLU A 91 -27.91 -35.64 24.04
N GLN A 92 -26.89 -36.39 24.47
CA GLN A 92 -25.52 -36.24 23.96
C GLN A 92 -25.42 -36.70 22.49
N LYS A 93 -26.13 -37.78 22.13
CA LYS A 93 -26.20 -38.27 20.74
C LYS A 93 -26.88 -37.25 19.83
N ASP A 94 -28.03 -36.72 20.26
CA ASP A 94 -28.79 -35.70 19.52
C ASP A 94 -27.91 -34.45 19.26
N THR A 95 -27.11 -34.05 20.24
CA THR A 95 -26.18 -32.90 20.10
C THR A 95 -25.05 -33.19 19.10
N ILE A 96 -24.46 -34.39 19.14
CA ILE A 96 -23.44 -34.81 18.16
C ILE A 96 -24.03 -34.90 16.75
N GLU A 97 -25.21 -35.51 16.60
CA GLU A 97 -25.92 -35.63 15.32
C GLU A 97 -26.23 -34.26 14.73
N ALA A 98 -26.64 -33.30 15.56
CA ALA A 98 -26.89 -31.94 15.11
C ALA A 98 -25.60 -31.20 14.70
N ARG A 99 -24.49 -31.37 15.43
CA ARG A 99 -23.16 -30.87 15.02
C ARG A 99 -22.71 -31.47 13.69
N ILE A 100 -22.91 -32.78 13.48
CA ILE A 100 -22.64 -33.46 12.21
C ILE A 100 -23.50 -32.87 11.08
N ALA A 101 -24.78 -32.58 11.33
CA ALA A 101 -25.66 -32.00 10.32
C ALA A 101 -25.20 -30.60 9.84
N MET A 102 -24.50 -29.83 10.69
CA MET A 102 -23.93 -28.53 10.31
C MET A 102 -22.75 -28.65 9.33
N LEU A 103 -22.04 -29.80 9.31
CA LEU A 103 -20.87 -30.02 8.45
C LEU A 103 -21.21 -30.06 6.95
N LYS A 104 -22.50 -30.09 6.57
CA LYS A 104 -22.95 -29.95 5.16
C LYS A 104 -22.47 -28.65 4.49
N TRP A 105 -22.10 -27.63 5.27
CA TRP A 105 -21.64 -26.34 4.74
C TRP A 105 -20.17 -26.34 4.32
N VAL A 106 -19.37 -27.27 4.82
CA VAL A 106 -17.94 -27.37 4.54
C VAL A 106 -17.65 -28.50 3.54
N LYS A 107 -16.38 -28.75 3.22
CA LYS A 107 -16.00 -29.85 2.32
C LYS A 107 -16.23 -31.22 2.99
N PRO A 108 -16.59 -32.27 2.23
CA PRO A 108 -16.95 -33.57 2.81
C PRO A 108 -15.84 -34.27 3.59
N ASP A 109 -14.57 -33.96 3.28
CA ASP A 109 -13.37 -34.52 3.89
C ASP A 109 -12.73 -33.57 4.93
N VAL A 110 -13.51 -32.66 5.49
CA VAL A 110 -13.06 -31.79 6.58
C VAL A 110 -12.59 -32.61 7.78
N LYS A 111 -11.49 -32.19 8.39
CA LYS A 111 -10.95 -32.79 9.62
C LYS A 111 -11.71 -32.26 10.83
N LEU A 112 -11.80 -33.05 11.88
CA LEU A 112 -12.43 -32.66 13.14
C LEU A 112 -11.41 -32.62 14.28
N MET A 113 -11.48 -31.55 15.07
CA MET A 113 -10.83 -31.44 16.37
C MET A 113 -11.92 -31.44 17.44
N LEU A 114 -11.78 -32.25 18.49
CA LEU A 114 -12.77 -32.32 19.57
C LEU A 114 -12.23 -31.64 20.83
N ASN A 115 -12.95 -30.64 21.34
CA ASN A 115 -12.70 -30.09 22.66
C ASN A 115 -13.83 -30.48 23.65
N CYS A 116 -13.61 -30.22 24.92
CA CYS A 116 -14.68 -30.30 25.91
C CYS A 116 -15.55 -29.04 25.84
N ASP A 117 -16.83 -29.19 25.52
CA ASP A 117 -17.84 -28.14 25.68
C ASP A 117 -18.85 -28.62 26.74
N HIS A 118 -19.04 -27.86 27.81
CA HIS A 118 -19.89 -28.32 28.90
C HIS A 118 -20.69 -27.18 29.55
N PRO A 119 -22.02 -27.30 29.62
CA PRO A 119 -22.80 -26.47 30.54
C PRO A 119 -22.60 -26.92 32.00
N HIS A 120 -22.24 -28.20 32.21
CA HIS A 120 -21.99 -28.84 33.49
C HIS A 120 -21.16 -30.12 33.29
N VAL A 121 -20.41 -30.54 34.31
CA VAL A 121 -19.69 -31.82 34.36
C VAL A 121 -20.38 -32.73 35.38
N ASP A 122 -20.80 -33.91 34.95
CA ASP A 122 -21.34 -34.91 35.87
C ASP A 122 -20.29 -35.31 36.93
N PRO A 123 -20.67 -35.39 38.23
CA PRO A 123 -19.75 -35.75 39.32
C PRO A 123 -18.97 -37.03 39.10
N TRP A 124 -19.48 -37.96 38.28
CA TRP A 124 -18.77 -39.19 37.96
C TRP A 124 -17.43 -38.94 37.24
N TYR A 125 -17.31 -37.85 36.50
CA TYR A 125 -16.13 -37.53 35.71
C TYR A 125 -15.09 -36.67 36.47
N GLU A 126 -15.49 -35.95 37.53
CA GLU A 126 -14.67 -34.96 38.25
C GLU A 126 -13.33 -35.51 38.79
N THR A 127 -13.21 -36.80 39.07
CA THR A 127 -11.96 -37.44 39.55
C THR A 127 -11.70 -38.79 38.90
N ASN A 128 -12.33 -39.04 37.75
CA ASN A 128 -12.31 -40.35 37.08
C ASN A 128 -11.78 -40.23 35.66
N ALA A 129 -10.46 -40.28 35.53
CA ALA A 129 -9.78 -40.16 34.24
C ALA A 129 -10.17 -41.27 33.24
N GLU A 130 -10.45 -42.49 33.73
CA GLU A 130 -10.88 -43.61 32.89
C GLU A 130 -12.26 -43.34 32.28
N ALA A 131 -13.24 -42.92 33.09
CA ALA A 131 -14.56 -42.57 32.57
C ALA A 131 -14.52 -41.36 31.62
N TRP A 132 -13.65 -40.38 31.90
CA TRP A 132 -13.44 -39.24 31.00
C TRP A 132 -12.86 -39.67 29.65
N ALA A 133 -11.84 -40.53 29.66
CA ALA A 133 -11.25 -41.07 28.44
C ALA A 133 -12.25 -41.93 27.65
N GLN A 134 -13.09 -42.71 28.33
CA GLN A 134 -14.19 -43.46 27.71
C GLN A 134 -15.22 -42.54 27.05
N LEU A 135 -15.58 -41.42 27.69
CA LEU A 135 -16.47 -40.42 27.10
C LEU A 135 -15.89 -39.87 25.79
N ILE A 136 -14.61 -39.46 25.80
CA ILE A 136 -13.92 -38.96 24.61
C ILE A 136 -13.88 -40.04 23.52
N ASP A 137 -13.55 -41.28 23.85
CA ASP A 137 -13.51 -42.41 22.91
C ASP A 137 -14.86 -42.63 22.23
N VAL A 138 -15.94 -42.73 23.01
CA VAL A 138 -17.28 -42.98 22.47
C VAL A 138 -17.73 -41.80 21.61
N SER A 139 -17.55 -40.54 22.05
CA SER A 139 -17.87 -39.37 21.22
C SER A 139 -17.05 -39.33 19.93
N THR A 140 -15.75 -39.63 19.99
CA THR A 140 -14.87 -39.71 18.80
C THR A 140 -15.37 -40.77 17.83
N LYS A 141 -15.76 -41.95 18.34
CA LYS A 141 -16.32 -43.03 17.55
C LYS A 141 -17.58 -42.59 16.78
N TYR A 142 -18.47 -41.82 17.40
CA TYR A 142 -19.68 -41.32 16.72
C TYR A 142 -19.36 -40.45 15.49
N TYR A 143 -18.37 -39.54 15.61
CA TYR A 143 -17.93 -38.73 14.48
C TYR A 143 -17.25 -39.57 13.38
N GLN A 144 -16.42 -40.54 13.76
CA GLN A 144 -15.76 -41.44 12.81
C GLN A 144 -16.75 -42.39 12.10
N GLU A 145 -17.76 -42.89 12.80
CA GLU A 145 -18.83 -43.71 12.21
C GLU A 145 -19.71 -42.89 11.25
N ALA A 146 -19.81 -41.58 11.46
CA ALA A 146 -20.42 -40.64 10.52
C ALA A 146 -19.53 -40.29 9.31
N GLY A 147 -18.29 -40.82 9.25
CA GLY A 147 -17.39 -40.71 8.11
C GLY A 147 -16.34 -39.60 8.19
N TYR A 148 -16.18 -38.93 9.34
CA TYR A 148 -15.22 -37.84 9.51
C TYR A 148 -13.91 -38.29 10.16
N ASP A 149 -12.81 -37.66 9.77
CA ASP A 149 -11.50 -37.89 10.37
C ASP A 149 -11.31 -36.99 11.58
N VAL A 150 -11.22 -37.59 12.77
CA VAL A 150 -10.90 -36.87 14.01
C VAL A 150 -9.39 -36.86 14.18
N VAL A 151 -8.78 -35.69 14.07
CA VAL A 151 -7.31 -35.55 14.04
C VAL A 151 -6.71 -35.09 15.35
N SER A 152 -7.51 -34.49 16.24
CA SER A 152 -7.04 -33.96 17.52
C SER A 152 -8.14 -33.96 18.57
N VAL A 153 -7.79 -34.22 19.83
CA VAL A 153 -8.68 -34.11 20.99
C VAL A 153 -8.02 -33.33 22.13
N ALA A 154 -8.78 -32.45 22.77
CA ALA A 154 -8.40 -31.74 23.98
C ALA A 154 -9.28 -32.21 25.16
N PRO A 155 -8.72 -32.91 26.17
CA PRO A 155 -9.43 -33.36 27.36
C PRO A 155 -10.32 -32.31 28.05
N PHE A 156 -9.86 -31.06 28.17
CA PHE A 156 -10.67 -29.91 28.58
C PHE A 156 -9.94 -28.57 28.33
N ASN A 157 -10.69 -27.45 28.37
CA ASN A 157 -10.13 -26.10 28.24
C ASN A 157 -9.51 -25.59 29.56
N GLU A 158 -8.40 -24.85 29.52
CA GLU A 158 -7.62 -24.42 30.69
C GLU A 158 -7.63 -22.88 30.80
N PRO A 159 -7.60 -22.24 31.97
CA PRO A 159 -8.12 -22.74 33.24
C PRO A 159 -9.66 -22.91 33.26
N ASP A 160 -10.35 -22.78 32.12
CA ASP A 160 -11.81 -22.65 31.98
C ASP A 160 -12.64 -23.86 32.41
N TYR A 161 -12.01 -24.97 32.82
CA TYR A 161 -12.73 -26.02 33.50
C TYR A 161 -13.33 -25.52 34.83
N GLY A 162 -14.63 -25.20 34.76
CA GLY A 162 -15.49 -24.60 35.77
C GLY A 162 -14.93 -24.59 37.19
N TRP A 163 -14.30 -23.46 37.55
CA TRP A 163 -14.15 -22.91 38.91
C TRP A 163 -14.12 -23.93 40.08
N ASN A 164 -13.30 -25.00 39.97
CA ASN A 164 -12.94 -26.01 40.99
C ASN A 164 -13.57 -27.42 40.90
N GLN A 165 -14.12 -27.87 39.76
CA GLN A 165 -14.82 -29.17 39.70
C GLN A 165 -13.94 -30.43 39.88
N TRP A 166 -12.62 -30.41 39.62
CA TRP A 166 -11.72 -31.54 39.97
C TRP A 166 -11.45 -31.65 41.49
N ILE A 167 -11.96 -30.71 42.32
CA ILE A 167 -11.71 -30.63 43.76
C ILE A 167 -12.99 -30.23 44.52
N PRO A 168 -13.62 -31.16 45.27
CA PRO A 168 -14.78 -30.83 46.10
C PRO A 168 -14.48 -29.70 47.12
N GLY A 169 -15.16 -28.54 47.03
CA GLY A 169 -15.10 -27.44 48.02
C GLY A 169 -14.06 -26.30 47.79
N SER A 170 -13.54 -26.19 46.57
CA SER A 170 -12.34 -25.45 46.10
C SER A 170 -12.10 -23.94 46.03
N GLN A 171 -12.72 -22.97 46.71
CA GLN A 171 -12.67 -21.54 46.27
C GLN A 171 -11.30 -20.79 46.10
N ASP A 172 -10.10 -21.39 46.27
CA ASP A 172 -8.79 -20.70 46.20
C ASP A 172 -7.80 -21.20 45.12
N GLY A 173 -7.22 -20.25 44.36
CA GLY A 173 -6.64 -20.40 43.02
C GLY A 173 -5.17 -20.83 42.83
N ILE A 174 -4.51 -21.54 43.76
CA ILE A 174 -3.12 -22.05 43.52
C ILE A 174 -3.00 -23.57 43.69
N LEU A 175 -3.66 -24.17 44.69
CA LEU A 175 -3.73 -25.63 44.87
C LEU A 175 -4.49 -26.34 43.71
N ASN A 176 -5.31 -25.59 42.98
CA ASN A 176 -6.17 -26.09 41.90
C ASN A 176 -5.40 -26.38 40.58
N THR A 177 -4.36 -25.62 40.24
CA THR A 177 -3.68 -25.77 38.94
C THR A 177 -2.85 -27.04 38.83
N THR A 178 -2.13 -27.43 39.88
CA THR A 178 -1.33 -28.68 39.87
C THR A 178 -2.22 -29.92 39.78
N LEU A 179 -3.36 -29.92 40.47
CA LEU A 179 -4.32 -31.02 40.43
C LEU A 179 -5.00 -31.14 39.06
N ARG A 180 -5.39 -30.02 38.44
CA ARG A 180 -5.93 -30.03 37.07
C ARG A 180 -4.91 -30.52 36.05
N LYS A 181 -3.65 -30.07 36.13
CA LYS A 181 -2.54 -30.62 35.31
C LYS A 181 -2.39 -32.13 35.49
N ASN A 182 -2.46 -32.62 36.73
CA ASN A 182 -2.41 -34.05 36.99
C ASN A 182 -3.63 -34.80 36.43
N GLY A 183 -4.84 -34.24 36.58
CA GLY A 183 -6.07 -34.82 36.03
C GLY A 183 -6.03 -34.88 34.50
N PHE A 184 -5.62 -33.80 33.84
CA PHE A 184 -5.39 -33.77 32.40
C PHE A 184 -4.39 -34.87 32.00
N ARG A 185 -3.24 -34.93 32.68
CA ARG A 185 -2.20 -35.94 32.40
C ARG A 185 -2.75 -37.36 32.54
N GLN A 186 -3.53 -37.63 33.59
CA GLN A 186 -4.16 -38.94 33.79
C GLN A 186 -5.13 -39.29 32.67
N ILE A 187 -5.96 -38.34 32.22
CA ILE A 187 -6.86 -38.56 31.08
C ILE A 187 -6.06 -38.86 29.82
N ALA A 188 -5.02 -38.08 29.53
CA ALA A 188 -4.15 -38.32 28.39
C ALA A 188 -3.47 -39.71 28.47
N GLU A 189 -2.98 -40.11 29.65
CA GLU A 189 -2.42 -41.45 29.89
C GLU A 189 -3.44 -42.57 29.64
N GLU A 190 -4.70 -42.39 30.02
CA GLU A 190 -5.78 -43.34 29.73
C GLU A 190 -6.12 -43.39 28.22
N LEU A 191 -6.20 -42.24 27.55
CA LEU A 191 -6.43 -42.17 26.09
C LEU A 191 -5.36 -42.95 25.31
N ARG A 192 -4.09 -42.87 25.73
CA ARG A 192 -2.97 -43.61 25.11
C ARG A 192 -3.03 -45.13 25.27
N LYS A 193 -3.86 -45.65 26.16
CA LYS A 193 -4.09 -47.10 26.27
C LYS A 193 -5.03 -47.60 25.17
N ASN A 194 -5.77 -46.70 24.52
CA ASN A 194 -6.73 -47.02 23.48
C ASN A 194 -6.10 -46.80 22.08
N PRO A 195 -5.97 -47.85 21.24
CA PRO A 195 -5.36 -47.75 19.91
C PRO A 195 -6.05 -46.75 18.96
N ARG A 196 -7.29 -46.33 19.24
CA ARG A 196 -7.95 -45.27 18.45
C ARG A 196 -7.14 -43.97 18.48
N PHE A 197 -6.44 -43.68 19.58
CA PHE A 197 -5.68 -42.46 19.78
C PHE A 197 -4.19 -42.58 19.39
N ASP A 198 -3.80 -43.66 18.70
CA ASP A 198 -2.45 -43.76 18.12
C ASP A 198 -2.25 -42.78 16.95
N GLY A 199 -3.32 -42.45 16.23
CA GLY A 199 -3.32 -41.51 15.10
C GLY A 199 -4.04 -40.18 15.37
N ILE A 200 -4.54 -39.98 16.58
CA ILE A 200 -5.28 -38.77 16.98
C ILE A 200 -4.42 -38.01 17.98
N ARG A 201 -4.13 -36.75 17.66
CA ARG A 201 -3.28 -35.92 18.52
C ARG A 201 -3.97 -35.62 19.84
N ILE A 202 -3.25 -35.73 20.94
CA ILE A 202 -3.69 -35.19 22.23
C ILE A 202 -3.14 -33.77 22.35
N CYS A 203 -4.04 -32.79 22.44
CA CYS A 203 -3.75 -31.36 22.39
C CYS A 203 -3.98 -30.69 23.76
N GLY A 204 -3.11 -29.79 24.18
CA GLY A 204 -3.22 -29.04 25.44
C GLY A 204 -2.37 -27.76 25.50
N GLY A 205 -2.53 -26.98 26.58
CA GLY A 205 -2.00 -25.61 26.69
C GLY A 205 -3.05 -24.52 26.44
N ASN A 206 -4.31 -24.91 26.25
CA ASN A 206 -5.40 -24.03 25.85
C ASN A 206 -5.73 -23.03 26.96
N THR A 207 -5.16 -21.84 26.93
CA THR A 207 -5.36 -20.83 27.98
C THR A 207 -5.75 -19.46 27.42
N LEU A 208 -6.73 -18.81 28.04
CA LEU A 208 -7.13 -17.42 27.71
C LEU A 208 -5.98 -16.41 27.87
N ASN A 209 -5.08 -16.67 28.82
CA ASN A 209 -3.87 -15.87 29.04
C ASN A 209 -2.66 -16.63 28.50
N CYS A 210 -2.11 -16.17 27.37
CA CYS A 210 -0.98 -16.82 26.71
C CYS A 210 0.29 -16.91 27.59
N ASP A 211 0.41 -16.12 28.66
CA ASP A 211 1.50 -16.27 29.64
C ASP A 211 1.43 -17.60 30.41
N GLU A 212 0.25 -18.21 30.51
CA GLU A 212 0.02 -19.48 31.20
C GLU A 212 0.14 -20.69 30.25
N ALA A 213 0.05 -20.50 28.93
CA ALA A 213 0.05 -21.56 27.94
C ALA A 213 1.35 -22.40 28.00
N LEU A 214 2.51 -21.75 27.98
CA LEU A 214 3.82 -22.43 28.06
C LEU A 214 4.00 -23.21 29.38
N PRO A 215 3.70 -22.64 30.57
CA PRO A 215 3.69 -23.40 31.82
C PRO A 215 2.77 -24.63 31.82
N TRP A 216 1.61 -24.57 31.17
CA TRP A 216 0.71 -25.72 31.03
C TRP A 216 1.28 -26.75 30.07
N TYR A 217 1.61 -26.35 28.85
CA TYR A 217 2.21 -27.20 27.85
C TYR A 217 3.46 -27.92 28.38
N ASN A 218 4.43 -27.21 28.95
CA ASN A 218 5.66 -27.82 29.48
C ASN A 218 5.43 -28.85 30.59
N SER A 219 4.35 -28.71 31.36
CA SER A 219 4.01 -29.69 32.42
C SER A 219 3.33 -30.95 31.90
N LEU A 220 2.77 -30.90 30.69
CA LEU A 220 1.99 -31.97 30.07
C LEU A 220 2.68 -32.56 28.84
N LYS A 221 3.75 -31.92 28.35
CA LYS A 221 4.29 -32.18 27.02
C LYS A 221 4.68 -33.64 26.80
N ASP A 222 5.12 -34.38 27.79
CA ASP A 222 5.46 -35.79 27.57
C ASP A 222 4.25 -36.67 27.18
N GLN A 223 3.02 -36.16 27.34
CA GLN A 223 1.76 -36.83 26.99
C GLN A 223 1.05 -36.20 25.78
N LEU A 224 1.45 -34.99 25.36
CA LEU A 224 0.83 -34.22 24.27
C LEU A 224 1.56 -34.43 22.94
N ASP A 225 0.81 -34.50 21.83
CA ASP A 225 1.33 -34.41 20.46
C ASP A 225 1.22 -33.00 19.87
N GLU A 226 0.35 -32.19 20.47
CA GLU A 226 -0.05 -30.88 19.99
C GLU A 226 -0.08 -29.88 21.14
N GLY A 227 0.46 -28.69 20.92
CA GLY A 227 0.32 -27.55 21.82
C GLY A 227 -0.64 -26.53 21.20
N ASN A 228 -1.59 -26.01 21.98
CA ASN A 228 -2.44 -24.93 21.55
C ASN A 228 -2.45 -23.71 22.47
N THR A 229 -2.65 -22.52 21.89
CA THR A 229 -2.91 -21.28 22.64
C THR A 229 -3.64 -20.29 21.75
N HIS A 230 -4.29 -19.31 22.37
CA HIS A 230 -4.80 -18.11 21.69
C HIS A 230 -4.49 -16.89 22.56
N GLN A 231 -4.98 -15.72 22.18
CA GLN A 231 -4.66 -14.48 22.88
C GLN A 231 -5.89 -13.66 23.29
N LEU A 232 -6.19 -13.64 24.58
CA LEU A 232 -7.07 -12.64 25.20
C LEU A 232 -6.39 -11.85 26.31
N ALA A 233 -5.34 -12.40 26.91
CA ALA A 233 -4.48 -11.78 27.91
C ALA A 233 -3.02 -12.27 27.74
N GLY A 234 -2.09 -11.61 28.42
CA GLY A 234 -0.68 -11.98 28.48
C GLY A 234 0.24 -11.04 27.70
N SER A 235 1.42 -11.52 27.33
CA SER A 235 2.44 -10.77 26.58
C SER A 235 2.62 -11.31 25.17
N PHE A 236 2.92 -10.39 24.23
CA PHE A 236 3.16 -10.73 22.84
C PHE A 236 4.30 -11.74 22.71
N ASP A 237 5.36 -11.55 23.50
CA ASP A 237 6.54 -12.41 23.50
C ASP A 237 6.20 -13.84 23.90
N ASN A 238 5.34 -14.05 24.91
CA ASN A 238 4.93 -15.39 25.33
C ASN A 238 4.02 -16.07 24.30
N PHE A 239 3.12 -15.31 23.66
CA PHE A 239 2.31 -15.84 22.55
C PHE A 239 3.18 -16.33 21.39
N ALA A 240 4.15 -15.51 20.95
CA ALA A 240 5.11 -15.89 19.91
C ALA A 240 5.98 -17.09 20.35
N GLN A 241 6.54 -17.03 21.56
CA GLN A 241 7.43 -18.06 22.09
C GLN A 241 6.74 -19.42 22.22
N PHE A 242 5.43 -19.44 22.50
CA PHE A 242 4.66 -20.68 22.60
C PHE A 242 4.79 -21.52 21.32
N PHE A 243 4.47 -20.95 20.17
CA PHE A 243 4.52 -21.67 18.89
C PHE A 243 5.94 -22.14 18.59
N THR A 244 6.95 -21.29 18.76
CA THR A 244 8.35 -21.66 18.54
C THR A 244 8.75 -22.85 19.42
N THR A 245 8.41 -22.82 20.70
CA THR A 245 8.73 -23.90 21.66
C THR A 245 8.06 -25.22 21.28
N VAL A 246 6.78 -25.20 20.92
CA VAL A 246 6.03 -26.40 20.50
C VAL A 246 6.67 -27.01 19.25
N ARG A 247 7.09 -26.18 18.29
CA ARG A 247 7.76 -26.63 17.07
C ARG A 247 9.16 -27.18 17.34
N GLU A 248 9.93 -26.57 18.24
CA GLU A 248 11.25 -27.07 18.68
C GLU A 248 11.16 -28.43 19.40
N ASP A 249 10.09 -28.66 20.15
CA ASP A 249 9.79 -29.96 20.75
C ASP A 249 9.32 -31.02 19.72
N GLY A 250 9.21 -30.67 18.43
CA GLY A 250 8.84 -31.57 17.34
C GLY A 250 7.34 -31.83 17.23
N LYS A 251 6.50 -30.93 17.74
CA LYS A 251 5.06 -31.13 17.89
C LYS A 251 4.21 -30.24 16.99
N HIS A 252 2.93 -30.57 16.94
CA HIS A 252 1.95 -29.79 16.17
C HIS A 252 1.55 -28.52 16.95
N ALA A 253 1.56 -27.37 16.31
CA ALA A 253 1.28 -26.09 16.96
C ALA A 253 -0.03 -25.48 16.44
N THR A 254 -0.98 -25.22 17.34
CA THR A 254 -2.34 -24.81 16.98
C THR A 254 -2.75 -23.52 17.71
N ALA A 255 -3.50 -22.65 17.05
CA ALA A 255 -4.33 -21.64 17.73
C ALA A 255 -5.79 -21.98 17.48
N ASP A 256 -6.48 -22.52 18.49
CA ASP A 256 -7.80 -23.12 18.29
C ASP A 256 -8.97 -22.16 18.59
N GLU A 257 -8.67 -20.92 19.01
CA GLU A 257 -9.63 -19.84 19.28
C GLU A 257 -9.08 -18.49 18.84
N MET A 258 -8.73 -18.32 17.57
CA MET A 258 -8.18 -17.05 17.07
C MET A 258 -9.25 -15.96 16.97
N HIS A 259 -8.96 -14.76 17.45
CA HIS A 259 -9.95 -13.67 17.51
C HIS A 259 -9.79 -12.62 16.41
N ASN A 260 -8.65 -12.58 15.71
CA ASN A 260 -8.31 -11.54 14.73
C ASN A 260 -7.13 -11.98 13.84
N VAL A 261 -6.93 -11.28 12.72
CA VAL A 261 -5.79 -11.55 11.82
C VAL A 261 -4.42 -11.22 12.41
N MET A 262 -4.31 -10.44 13.49
CA MET A 262 -3.03 -10.21 14.16
C MET A 262 -2.53 -11.51 14.79
N GLU A 263 -3.37 -12.22 15.53
CA GLU A 263 -3.03 -13.55 16.06
C GLU A 263 -2.64 -14.52 14.94
N ALA A 264 -3.36 -14.49 13.81
CA ALA A 264 -3.06 -15.33 12.65
C ALA A 264 -1.66 -15.05 12.08
N MET A 265 -1.36 -13.77 11.82
CA MET A 265 -0.08 -13.33 11.26
C MET A 265 1.09 -13.65 12.20
N VAL A 266 0.93 -13.35 13.50
CA VAL A 266 1.95 -13.62 14.52
C VAL A 266 2.14 -15.13 14.69
N GLY A 267 1.06 -15.89 14.84
CA GLY A 267 1.10 -17.34 14.97
C GLY A 267 1.88 -17.98 13.82
N LEU A 268 1.58 -17.64 12.57
CA LEU A 268 2.29 -18.15 11.40
C LEU A 268 3.79 -17.81 11.42
N GLU A 269 4.15 -16.56 11.73
CA GLU A 269 5.54 -16.12 11.76
C GLU A 269 6.37 -16.92 12.77
N TYR A 270 5.75 -17.36 13.89
CA TYR A 270 6.42 -18.13 14.94
C TYR A 270 6.15 -19.64 14.91
N GLY A 271 5.50 -20.15 13.85
CA GLY A 271 5.43 -21.58 13.55
C GLY A 271 4.11 -22.28 13.86
N MET A 272 3.01 -21.56 14.04
CA MET A 272 1.66 -22.12 14.05
C MET A 272 1.38 -22.90 12.75
N GLN A 273 0.74 -24.06 12.88
CA GLN A 273 0.39 -24.95 11.77
C GLN A 273 -1.12 -25.13 11.59
N THR A 274 -1.92 -24.85 12.61
CA THR A 274 -3.38 -24.86 12.52
C THR A 274 -3.95 -23.64 13.21
N GLY A 275 -4.83 -22.91 12.53
CA GLY A 275 -5.56 -21.78 13.11
C GLY A 275 -7.07 -21.98 12.96
N ILE A 276 -7.82 -21.88 14.06
CA ILE A 276 -9.27 -22.04 14.09
C ILE A 276 -9.87 -20.73 14.59
N TRP A 277 -10.75 -20.15 13.78
CA TRP A 277 -11.40 -18.90 14.13
C TRP A 277 -12.41 -19.09 15.25
N TRP A 278 -12.28 -18.28 16.31
CA TRP A 278 -13.33 -18.09 17.28
C TRP A 278 -14.47 -17.28 16.64
N GLY A 279 -15.58 -17.97 16.38
CA GLY A 279 -16.70 -17.44 15.60
C GLY A 279 -16.51 -17.66 14.09
N TRP A 280 -16.81 -16.63 13.30
CA TRP A 280 -16.76 -16.71 11.83
C TRP A 280 -15.58 -15.92 11.24
N ALA A 281 -15.03 -16.40 10.13
CA ALA A 281 -14.06 -15.67 9.32
C ALA A 281 -14.79 -14.66 8.40
N GLU A 282 -14.80 -13.37 8.74
CA GLU A 282 -15.31 -12.32 7.84
C GLU A 282 -14.34 -12.05 6.68
N TYR A 283 -14.57 -10.99 5.89
CA TYR A 283 -13.83 -10.74 4.64
C TYR A 283 -12.31 -10.68 4.85
N THR A 284 -11.82 -9.85 5.79
CA THR A 284 -10.38 -9.74 6.06
C THR A 284 -9.75 -11.09 6.44
N ARG A 285 -10.41 -11.87 7.31
CA ARG A 285 -9.92 -13.18 7.77
C ARG A 285 -9.98 -14.23 6.65
N GLY A 286 -11.07 -14.26 5.90
CA GLY A 286 -11.25 -15.18 4.78
C GLY A 286 -10.26 -14.91 3.64
N GLU A 287 -10.00 -13.64 3.32
CA GLU A 287 -8.94 -13.26 2.38
C GLU A 287 -7.56 -13.62 2.92
N PHE A 288 -7.31 -13.45 4.22
CA PHE A 288 -6.05 -13.86 4.84
C PHE A 288 -5.83 -15.38 4.71
N CYS A 289 -6.85 -16.20 5.00
CA CYS A 289 -6.75 -17.65 4.82
C CYS A 289 -6.34 -18.01 3.39
N LYS A 290 -7.02 -17.46 2.38
CA LYS A 290 -6.67 -17.67 0.95
C LYS A 290 -5.26 -17.22 0.62
N ALA A 291 -4.88 -16.02 1.06
CA ALA A 291 -3.60 -15.42 0.71
C ALA A 291 -2.42 -16.11 1.41
N SER A 292 -2.62 -16.59 2.63
CA SER A 292 -1.58 -17.24 3.45
C SER A 292 -1.12 -18.59 2.91
N HIS A 293 -1.90 -19.26 2.06
CA HIS A 293 -1.46 -20.44 1.30
C HIS A 293 -0.48 -20.10 0.17
N GLY A 294 -0.30 -18.81 -0.13
CA GLY A 294 0.69 -18.32 -1.07
C GLY A 294 2.00 -17.92 -0.38
N GLU A 295 2.52 -16.76 -0.76
CA GLU A 295 3.84 -16.28 -0.36
C GLU A 295 3.72 -14.98 0.43
N ARG A 296 4.23 -14.97 1.67
CA ARG A 296 4.38 -13.76 2.49
C ARG A 296 5.52 -12.91 1.94
N LEU A 297 5.21 -11.75 1.37
CA LEU A 297 6.19 -10.81 0.81
C LEU A 297 6.81 -9.91 1.88
N ALA A 298 6.03 -9.51 2.89
CA ALA A 298 6.51 -8.64 3.96
C ALA A 298 5.74 -8.83 5.27
N TYR A 299 6.36 -8.45 6.38
CA TYR A 299 5.81 -8.56 7.73
C TYR A 299 6.43 -7.50 8.64
N ALA A 300 5.61 -6.91 9.49
CA ALA A 300 6.07 -6.13 10.64
C ALA A 300 5.08 -6.27 11.80
N GLU A 301 5.59 -6.10 13.01
CA GLU A 301 4.83 -6.19 14.26
C GLU A 301 5.18 -5.02 15.19
N HIS A 302 4.25 -4.68 16.08
CA HIS A 302 4.47 -3.71 17.14
C HIS A 302 4.12 -4.35 18.49
N ARG A 303 5.06 -5.14 19.04
CA ARG A 303 4.83 -5.94 20.26
C ARG A 303 4.22 -5.18 21.43
N PRO A 304 4.70 -3.97 21.81
CA PRO A 304 4.09 -3.21 22.92
C PRO A 304 2.64 -2.80 22.70
N ASN A 305 2.18 -2.73 21.44
CA ASN A 305 0.84 -2.27 21.08
C ASN A 305 -0.04 -3.42 20.60
N TRP A 306 0.46 -4.66 20.58
CA TRP A 306 -0.31 -5.83 20.12
C TRP A 306 -0.94 -5.66 18.73
N THR A 307 -0.15 -5.19 17.77
CA THR A 307 -0.58 -5.07 16.37
C THR A 307 0.44 -5.72 15.44
N ALA A 308 -0.01 -6.16 14.27
CA ALA A 308 0.84 -6.67 13.21
C ALA A 308 0.27 -6.34 11.83
N ALA A 309 1.14 -6.34 10.82
CA ALA A 309 0.79 -6.12 9.44
C ALA A 309 1.67 -6.97 8.51
N SER A 310 1.12 -7.35 7.36
CA SER A 310 1.81 -8.19 6.37
C SER A 310 1.37 -7.90 4.95
N VAL A 311 2.16 -8.35 3.98
CA VAL A 311 1.78 -8.37 2.56
C VAL A 311 1.94 -9.79 2.06
N TYR A 312 0.92 -10.30 1.37
CA TYR A 312 0.92 -11.64 0.78
C TYR A 312 0.64 -11.56 -0.72
N ARG A 313 1.26 -12.47 -1.47
CA ARG A 313 0.83 -12.87 -2.81
C ARG A 313 0.12 -14.22 -2.69
N ALA A 314 -1.18 -14.24 -2.95
CA ALA A 314 -2.00 -15.44 -2.93
C ALA A 314 -1.63 -16.41 -4.08
N PRO A 315 -2.04 -17.69 -4.01
CA PRO A 315 -1.76 -18.68 -5.05
C PRO A 315 -2.28 -18.30 -6.46
N ASP A 316 -3.32 -17.47 -6.54
CA ASP A 316 -3.87 -16.95 -7.79
C ASP A 316 -3.13 -15.70 -8.32
N GLY A 317 -2.09 -15.24 -7.62
CA GLY A 317 -1.28 -14.07 -7.96
C GLY A 317 -1.78 -12.75 -7.36
N LYS A 318 -2.95 -12.73 -6.70
CA LYS A 318 -3.48 -11.53 -6.05
C LYS A 318 -2.55 -11.07 -4.92
N VAL A 319 -2.26 -9.77 -4.86
CA VAL A 319 -1.42 -9.19 -3.80
C VAL A 319 -2.27 -8.35 -2.85
N GLN A 320 -2.16 -8.61 -1.56
CA GLN A 320 -2.95 -7.94 -0.52
C GLN A 320 -2.10 -7.60 0.69
N ALA A 321 -2.36 -6.43 1.27
CA ALA A 321 -1.86 -6.01 2.58
C ALA A 321 -2.91 -6.30 3.66
N PHE A 322 -2.47 -6.82 4.80
CA PHE A 322 -3.30 -7.11 5.95
C PHE A 322 -2.79 -6.35 7.18
N GLY A 323 -3.70 -5.92 8.04
CA GLY A 323 -3.38 -5.34 9.33
C GLY A 323 -4.40 -5.74 10.38
N GLY A 324 -3.95 -5.98 11.61
CA GLY A 324 -4.81 -6.40 12.70
C GLY A 324 -4.32 -5.94 14.06
N THR A 325 -5.23 -5.99 15.03
CA THR A 325 -5.00 -5.63 16.42
C THR A 325 -5.48 -6.73 17.36
N SER A 326 -4.86 -6.87 18.53
CA SER A 326 -5.42 -7.68 19.61
C SER A 326 -6.79 -7.16 20.02
N GLU A 327 -7.72 -8.08 20.29
CA GLU A 327 -9.07 -7.76 20.75
C GLU A 327 -9.07 -6.94 22.06
N ARG A 328 -8.12 -7.18 22.96
CA ARG A 328 -8.21 -6.68 24.36
C ARG A 328 -7.04 -5.84 24.84
N GLN A 329 -5.90 -5.88 24.15
CA GLN A 329 -4.66 -5.23 24.60
C GLN A 329 -4.05 -4.26 23.59
N ALA A 330 -4.72 -4.05 22.46
CA ALA A 330 -4.17 -3.23 21.41
C ALA A 330 -4.17 -1.73 21.73
N ALA A 331 -3.15 -1.05 21.23
CA ALA A 331 -3.09 0.40 21.14
C ALA A 331 -2.97 0.84 19.68
N THR A 332 -3.48 2.03 19.37
CA THR A 332 -3.46 2.56 17.99
C THR A 332 -2.05 2.50 17.43
N THR A 333 -1.90 1.90 16.25
CA THR A 333 -0.62 1.77 15.56
C THR A 333 -0.81 2.02 14.07
N SER A 334 0.12 2.73 13.46
CA SER A 334 0.16 3.00 12.03
C SER A 334 1.27 2.22 11.33
N TYR A 335 0.94 1.61 10.18
CA TYR A 335 1.86 0.87 9.34
C TYR A 335 1.98 1.52 7.96
N ARG A 336 3.20 1.86 7.55
CA ARG A 336 3.53 2.31 6.20
C ARG A 336 3.87 1.11 5.33
N PHE A 337 3.02 0.78 4.37
CA PHE A 337 3.34 -0.17 3.32
C PHE A 337 4.17 0.55 2.25
N LEU A 338 5.34 0.01 1.89
CA LEU A 338 6.27 0.64 0.94
C LEU A 338 6.62 -0.33 -0.20
N SER A 339 6.11 -0.05 -1.39
CA SER A 339 6.45 -0.78 -2.62
C SER A 339 7.83 -0.35 -3.12
N LYS A 340 8.85 -1.22 -2.95
CA LYS A 340 10.23 -0.90 -3.37
C LYS A 340 10.48 -1.05 -4.87
N GLU A 341 9.56 -1.66 -5.63
CA GLU A 341 9.79 -2.01 -7.04
C GLU A 341 9.09 -1.06 -8.02
N ARG A 342 7.77 -0.88 -7.89
CA ARG A 342 6.95 -0.07 -8.81
C ARG A 342 5.88 0.76 -8.09
N ASP A 343 5.31 1.72 -8.82
CA ASP A 343 4.09 2.37 -8.36
C ASP A 343 2.93 1.36 -8.38
N VAL A 344 2.10 1.42 -7.35
CA VAL A 344 0.93 0.54 -7.19
C VAL A 344 -0.29 1.34 -6.76
N PHE A 345 -1.43 0.67 -6.72
CA PHE A 345 -2.68 1.19 -6.19
C PHE A 345 -3.09 0.39 -4.97
N PHE A 346 -3.32 1.08 -3.86
CA PHE A 346 -3.85 0.52 -2.62
C PHE A 346 -5.35 0.77 -2.59
N ASP A 347 -6.14 -0.27 -2.84
CA ASP A 347 -7.60 -0.18 -3.07
C ASP A 347 -8.02 0.93 -4.06
N GLY A 348 -7.21 1.18 -5.08
CA GLY A 348 -7.45 2.20 -6.11
C GLY A 348 -6.81 3.56 -5.80
N HIS A 349 -6.25 3.77 -4.61
CA HIS A 349 -5.44 4.95 -4.30
C HIS A 349 -4.03 4.79 -4.89
N GLY A 350 -3.73 5.58 -5.91
CA GLY A 350 -2.45 5.57 -6.61
C GLY A 350 -2.54 6.25 -7.97
N PRO A 351 -1.48 6.14 -8.81
CA PRO A 351 -0.26 5.36 -8.58
C PRO A 351 0.64 5.98 -7.51
N GLN A 352 1.09 5.18 -6.54
CA GLN A 352 1.97 5.62 -5.45
C GLN A 352 2.86 4.49 -4.91
N ARG A 353 3.91 4.85 -4.18
CA ARG A 353 4.85 3.88 -3.56
C ARG A 353 4.51 3.55 -2.12
N GLU A 354 3.80 4.43 -1.43
CA GLU A 354 3.49 4.27 -0.02
C GLU A 354 2.00 4.41 0.29
N TYR A 355 1.58 3.77 1.36
CA TYR A 355 0.23 3.84 1.92
C TYR A 355 0.29 3.63 3.42
N ILE A 356 -0.41 4.46 4.19
CA ILE A 356 -0.51 4.31 5.64
C ILE A 356 -1.84 3.68 6.01
N MET A 357 -1.74 2.58 6.73
CA MET A 357 -2.86 1.91 7.38
C MET A 357 -2.81 2.22 8.87
N GLU A 358 -3.81 2.94 9.38
CA GLU A 358 -3.99 3.14 10.81
C GLU A 358 -4.90 2.04 11.37
N LEU A 359 -4.41 1.36 12.40
CA LEU A 359 -5.15 0.33 13.13
C LEU A 359 -5.54 0.90 14.49
N PRO A 360 -6.81 1.32 14.69
CA PRO A 360 -7.21 1.94 15.94
C PRO A 360 -7.19 0.93 17.09
N GLY A 361 -6.77 1.38 18.26
CA GLY A 361 -6.80 0.60 19.51
C GLY A 361 -7.24 1.45 20.71
N GLY A 362 -7.04 0.89 21.90
CA GLY A 362 -7.21 1.57 23.17
C GLY A 362 -5.97 2.37 23.60
N ALA A 363 -5.91 2.76 24.87
CA ALA A 363 -4.73 3.42 25.41
C ALA A 363 -3.54 2.43 25.52
N PRO A 364 -2.28 2.87 25.29
CA PRO A 364 -1.10 2.02 25.49
C PRO A 364 -1.07 1.36 26.87
N GLY A 365 -0.91 0.04 26.89
CA GLY A 365 -0.88 -0.77 28.12
C GLY A 365 -2.23 -0.98 28.82
N SER A 366 -3.34 -0.51 28.23
CA SER A 366 -4.68 -0.77 28.77
C SER A 366 -5.20 -2.17 28.39
N TYR A 367 -6.18 -2.65 29.15
CA TYR A 367 -6.85 -3.93 28.93
C TYR A 367 -8.36 -3.71 28.90
N GLN A 368 -9.02 -4.07 27.80
CA GLN A 368 -10.47 -3.90 27.57
C GLN A 368 -10.98 -2.45 27.72
N ASP A 369 -10.11 -1.45 27.56
CA ASP A 369 -10.43 -0.04 27.53
C ASP A 369 -10.19 0.56 26.13
N GLY A 370 -11.27 0.77 25.38
CA GLY A 370 -11.24 1.44 24.09
C GLY A 370 -10.70 0.64 22.91
N GLN A 371 -10.43 -0.68 23.08
CA GLN A 371 -10.10 -1.58 21.97
C GLN A 371 -11.28 -1.79 21.02
N THR A 372 -10.96 -2.02 19.75
CA THR A 372 -11.91 -2.11 18.64
C THR A 372 -11.87 -3.47 17.93
N ASN A 373 -10.87 -4.30 18.25
CA ASN A 373 -10.50 -5.51 17.50
C ASN A 373 -10.31 -5.22 16.00
N ALA A 374 -9.79 -4.05 15.67
CA ALA A 374 -9.68 -3.55 14.31
C ALA A 374 -8.82 -4.47 13.44
N GLU A 375 -9.34 -4.79 12.26
CA GLU A 375 -8.62 -5.53 11.22
C GLU A 375 -9.05 -5.06 9.82
N THR A 376 -8.13 -5.13 8.86
CA THR A 376 -8.43 -4.73 7.48
C THR A 376 -7.55 -5.45 6.47
N VAL A 377 -8.03 -5.49 5.24
CA VAL A 377 -7.31 -5.96 4.06
C VAL A 377 -7.41 -4.89 2.98
N VAL A 378 -6.29 -4.64 2.31
CA VAL A 378 -6.16 -3.68 1.21
C VAL A 378 -5.60 -4.39 -0.01
N ASN A 379 -6.27 -4.28 -1.16
CA ASN A 379 -5.76 -4.87 -2.39
C ASN A 379 -4.62 -4.00 -2.95
N ILE A 380 -3.53 -4.63 -3.36
CA ILE A 380 -2.40 -3.98 -4.03
C ILE A 380 -2.43 -4.39 -5.50
N THR A 381 -2.70 -3.41 -6.37
CA THR A 381 -2.99 -3.65 -7.79
C THR A 381 -2.18 -2.72 -8.69
N TRP A 382 -1.97 -3.14 -9.94
CA TRP A 382 -1.29 -2.38 -11.00
C TRP A 382 -1.76 -2.93 -12.36
N GLY A 383 -1.34 -2.31 -13.45
CA GLY A 383 -1.76 -2.68 -14.81
C GLY A 383 -2.64 -1.61 -15.47
N ASP A 384 -3.28 -1.97 -16.58
CA ASP A 384 -4.02 -1.04 -17.45
C ASP A 384 -5.50 -0.87 -17.08
N ASP A 385 -5.98 -1.72 -16.16
CA ASP A 385 -7.27 -1.65 -15.50
C ASP A 385 -7.12 -1.92 -14.00
N VAL A 386 -7.49 -0.94 -13.19
CA VAL A 386 -7.42 -0.99 -11.72
C VAL A 386 -8.67 -0.34 -11.18
N GLN A 387 -9.21 -0.84 -10.06
CA GLN A 387 -10.43 -0.27 -9.48
C GLN A 387 -10.30 1.25 -9.20
N PRO A 388 -11.35 2.05 -9.44
CA PRO A 388 -11.41 3.42 -8.94
C PRO A 388 -11.66 3.44 -7.43
N VAL A 389 -11.26 4.52 -6.77
CA VAL A 389 -11.66 4.79 -5.37
C VAL A 389 -13.17 5.05 -5.31
N VAL A 390 -13.86 4.38 -4.40
CA VAL A 390 -15.30 4.55 -4.18
C VAL A 390 -15.53 5.12 -2.79
N ASP A 391 -15.60 6.44 -2.71
CA ASP A 391 -15.95 7.18 -1.50
C ASP A 391 -16.69 8.46 -1.90
N GLY A 392 -17.97 8.56 -1.56
CA GLY A 392 -18.78 9.72 -1.86
C GLY A 392 -20.22 9.40 -2.29
N THR A 393 -20.79 10.30 -3.10
CA THR A 393 -22.22 10.22 -3.47
C THR A 393 -22.41 9.86 -4.93
N TYR A 394 -23.08 8.73 -5.17
CA TYR A 394 -23.21 8.11 -6.48
C TYR A 394 -24.66 7.83 -6.86
N ALA A 395 -24.89 7.64 -8.15
CA ALA A 395 -26.02 6.92 -8.70
C ALA A 395 -25.53 5.54 -9.17
N LEU A 396 -26.20 4.46 -8.74
CA LEU A 396 -25.77 3.08 -9.02
C LEU A 396 -26.53 2.53 -10.21
N VAL A 397 -25.83 2.24 -11.31
CA VAL A 397 -26.43 1.66 -12.53
C VAL A 397 -26.13 0.17 -12.62
N ASN A 398 -27.15 -0.64 -12.95
CA ASN A 398 -26.98 -2.07 -13.17
C ASN A 398 -26.64 -2.37 -14.64
N LYS A 399 -25.70 -3.31 -14.88
CA LYS A 399 -25.23 -3.66 -16.22
C LYS A 399 -26.31 -4.32 -17.09
N SER A 400 -27.14 -5.20 -16.51
CA SER A 400 -28.11 -6.00 -17.29
C SER A 400 -29.26 -5.19 -17.87
N ASN A 401 -29.84 -4.29 -17.08
CA ASN A 401 -31.07 -3.57 -17.44
C ASN A 401 -30.86 -2.07 -17.68
N ARG A 402 -29.63 -1.56 -17.40
CA ARG A 402 -29.25 -0.15 -17.52
C ARG A 402 -30.12 0.82 -16.72
N LYS A 403 -30.81 0.31 -15.70
CA LYS A 403 -31.59 1.09 -14.73
C LYS A 403 -30.75 1.42 -13.51
N LEU A 404 -31.20 2.44 -12.79
CA LEU A 404 -30.57 2.95 -11.58
C LEU A 404 -31.26 2.36 -10.35
N LEU A 405 -30.49 2.09 -9.30
CA LEU A 405 -31.01 1.78 -7.98
C LEU A 405 -31.76 3.00 -7.44
N ASP A 406 -33.05 2.83 -7.17
CA ASP A 406 -33.94 3.90 -6.74
C ASP A 406 -34.64 3.51 -5.44
N ASN A 407 -34.80 4.47 -4.54
CA ASN A 407 -35.58 4.29 -3.32
C ASN A 407 -36.87 5.13 -3.25
N ASP A 408 -37.45 5.42 -4.41
CA ASP A 408 -38.69 6.17 -4.51
C ASP A 408 -39.78 5.65 -3.56
N ASN A 409 -40.44 6.56 -2.84
CA ASN A 409 -41.46 6.26 -1.82
C ASN A 409 -41.03 5.30 -0.69
N GLY A 410 -39.73 5.13 -0.42
CA GLY A 410 -39.22 4.33 0.69
C GLY A 410 -39.06 2.84 0.41
N SER A 411 -39.20 2.41 -0.85
CA SER A 411 -39.01 1.02 -1.29
C SER A 411 -37.89 0.92 -2.31
N LEU A 412 -37.07 -0.14 -2.23
CA LEU A 412 -36.03 -0.39 -3.22
C LEU A 412 -36.62 -0.90 -4.53
N THR A 413 -36.29 -0.18 -5.61
CA THR A 413 -36.75 -0.49 -6.97
C THR A 413 -35.63 -0.19 -7.98
N SER A 414 -35.96 -0.31 -9.27
CA SER A 414 -35.11 0.17 -10.35
C SER A 414 -35.87 1.15 -11.25
N SER A 415 -35.25 2.28 -11.56
CA SER A 415 -35.88 3.33 -12.36
C SER A 415 -34.90 3.96 -13.36
N THR A 416 -35.41 4.90 -14.16
CA THR A 416 -34.62 5.67 -15.12
C THR A 416 -34.15 6.98 -14.50
N TYR A 417 -33.06 7.53 -15.04
CA TYR A 417 -32.49 8.77 -14.53
C TYR A 417 -33.48 9.94 -14.59
N SER A 418 -33.52 10.72 -13.51
CA SER A 418 -34.17 12.02 -13.45
C SER A 418 -33.26 13.01 -12.71
N THR A 419 -33.03 14.18 -13.33
CA THR A 419 -32.09 15.19 -12.80
C THR A 419 -32.50 15.67 -11.42
N GLY A 420 -31.57 15.64 -10.47
CA GLY A 420 -31.78 16.12 -9.11
C GLY A 420 -32.69 15.24 -8.24
N LYS A 421 -33.11 14.08 -8.74
CA LYS A 421 -33.94 13.13 -7.96
C LYS A 421 -33.08 12.51 -6.84
N LYS A 422 -33.27 12.98 -5.61
CA LYS A 422 -32.54 12.51 -4.42
C LYS A 422 -32.66 11.00 -4.19
N SER A 423 -33.74 10.37 -4.65
CA SER A 423 -33.96 8.94 -4.47
C SER A 423 -33.03 8.03 -5.30
N LEU A 424 -32.29 8.63 -6.24
CA LEU A 424 -31.23 7.97 -7.02
C LEU A 424 -29.83 8.21 -6.45
N GLN A 425 -29.72 8.99 -5.36
CA GLN A 425 -28.45 9.33 -4.75
C GLN A 425 -28.17 8.39 -3.59
N TRP A 426 -26.96 7.85 -3.57
CA TRP A 426 -26.48 6.90 -2.57
C TRP A 426 -25.15 7.39 -2.02
N HIS A 427 -25.07 7.57 -0.71
CA HIS A 427 -23.82 7.85 -0.03
C HIS A 427 -23.12 6.52 0.22
N VAL A 428 -21.98 6.30 -0.42
CA VAL A 428 -21.18 5.09 -0.33
C VAL A 428 -19.92 5.47 0.43
N ASN A 429 -19.91 5.16 1.72
CA ASN A 429 -18.87 5.61 2.64
C ASN A 429 -18.19 4.38 3.26
N PRO A 430 -16.86 4.38 3.45
CA PRO A 430 -16.19 3.36 4.25
C PRO A 430 -16.80 3.24 5.65
N VAL A 431 -16.82 2.02 6.20
CA VAL A 431 -17.17 1.78 7.60
C VAL A 431 -16.07 2.38 8.48
N ASP A 432 -16.47 3.12 9.52
CA ASP A 432 -15.55 3.68 10.50
C ASP A 432 -14.69 2.56 11.12
N ALA A 433 -13.37 2.76 11.10
CA ALA A 433 -12.37 1.79 11.56
C ALA A 433 -12.52 1.42 13.06
N ARG A 434 -13.27 2.19 13.84
CA ARG A 434 -13.57 1.91 15.25
C ARG A 434 -14.85 1.10 15.47
N ILE A 435 -15.61 0.79 14.41
CA ILE A 435 -16.86 0.02 14.50
C ILE A 435 -16.57 -1.48 14.30
N GLY A 436 -16.22 -2.15 15.40
CA GLY A 436 -16.39 -3.59 15.61
C GLY A 436 -15.74 -4.53 14.59
N GLY A 437 -14.45 -4.81 14.75
CA GLY A 437 -13.76 -5.85 13.98
C GLY A 437 -13.27 -5.34 12.62
N ALA A 438 -13.58 -6.09 11.56
CA ALA A 438 -13.15 -5.79 10.21
C ALA A 438 -13.80 -4.51 9.64
N PHE A 439 -12.99 -3.60 9.09
CA PHE A 439 -13.45 -2.31 8.52
C PHE A 439 -13.20 -2.16 7.02
N SER A 440 -12.93 -3.26 6.31
CA SER A 440 -12.79 -3.32 4.84
C SER A 440 -14.13 -3.24 4.08
N TYR A 441 -15.10 -2.51 4.64
CA TYR A 441 -16.50 -2.49 4.19
C TYR A 441 -16.98 -1.06 3.98
N HIS A 442 -18.11 -0.94 3.29
CA HIS A 442 -18.81 0.31 3.01
C HIS A 442 -20.24 0.23 3.53
N GLN A 443 -20.79 1.38 3.89
CA GLN A 443 -22.21 1.59 4.06
C GLN A 443 -22.77 2.25 2.80
N ILE A 444 -23.94 1.81 2.34
CA ILE A 444 -24.63 2.38 1.18
C ILE A 444 -25.93 3.01 1.69
N LEU A 445 -25.89 4.31 1.98
CA LEU A 445 -26.99 5.06 2.58
C LEU A 445 -27.82 5.79 1.53
N SER A 446 -29.11 5.91 1.80
CA SER A 446 -30.01 6.71 0.98
C SER A 446 -29.66 8.20 1.02
N GLY A 447 -29.76 8.89 -0.12
CA GLY A 447 -29.72 10.36 -0.19
C GLY A 447 -31.03 11.06 0.20
N VAL A 448 -32.07 10.32 0.61
CA VAL A 448 -33.40 10.83 1.00
C VAL A 448 -33.65 10.69 2.51
N SER A 449 -33.10 9.64 3.14
CA SER A 449 -33.33 9.32 4.56
C SER A 449 -32.06 8.73 5.19
N ASN A 450 -32.04 8.59 6.52
CA ASN A 450 -30.94 7.90 7.23
C ASN A 450 -31.01 6.36 7.12
N GLN A 451 -31.69 5.83 6.10
CA GLN A 451 -31.81 4.39 5.86
C GLN A 451 -30.67 3.90 4.95
N THR A 452 -30.38 2.60 5.03
CA THR A 452 -29.30 1.95 4.27
C THR A 452 -29.80 0.65 3.66
N LEU A 453 -29.08 0.15 2.64
CA LEU A 453 -29.32 -1.18 2.08
C LEU A 453 -29.18 -2.24 3.16
N ASP A 454 -30.18 -3.10 3.28
CA ASP A 454 -30.30 -4.07 4.36
C ASP A 454 -30.76 -5.42 3.80
N VAL A 455 -30.05 -6.49 4.14
CA VAL A 455 -30.52 -7.86 3.87
C VAL A 455 -31.59 -8.23 4.88
N LEU A 456 -32.81 -8.45 4.39
CA LEU A 456 -33.97 -8.74 5.23
C LEU A 456 -33.69 -9.90 6.19
N ASN A 457 -33.92 -9.64 7.49
CA ASN A 457 -33.79 -10.59 8.59
C ASN A 457 -32.39 -11.25 8.71
N TRP A 458 -31.32 -10.56 8.31
CA TRP A 458 -29.95 -11.12 8.33
C TRP A 458 -29.84 -12.46 7.57
N SER A 459 -30.73 -12.69 6.60
CA SER A 459 -30.77 -13.95 5.87
C SER A 459 -29.45 -14.21 5.15
N MET A 460 -29.04 -15.48 5.14
CA MET A 460 -27.92 -15.95 4.33
C MET A 460 -28.38 -16.66 3.06
N ASP A 461 -29.69 -16.66 2.77
CA ASP A 461 -30.27 -17.43 1.67
C ASP A 461 -30.28 -16.64 0.36
N ASP A 462 -29.95 -17.33 -0.72
CA ASP A 462 -30.07 -16.86 -2.10
C ASP A 462 -31.51 -16.39 -2.41
N GLY A 463 -31.62 -15.30 -3.16
CA GLY A 463 -32.91 -14.71 -3.54
C GLY A 463 -33.58 -13.88 -2.45
N THR A 464 -32.99 -13.74 -1.25
CA THR A 464 -33.54 -12.87 -0.21
C THR A 464 -33.58 -11.42 -0.67
N GLU A 465 -34.71 -10.75 -0.42
CA GLU A 465 -34.93 -9.35 -0.79
C GLU A 465 -34.00 -8.40 -0.02
N ILE A 466 -33.46 -7.43 -0.73
CA ILE A 466 -32.78 -6.28 -0.13
C ILE A 466 -33.81 -5.19 0.08
N ILE A 467 -33.85 -4.65 1.30
CA ILE A 467 -34.79 -3.62 1.74
C ILE A 467 -34.05 -2.35 2.17
N LEU A 468 -34.80 -1.31 2.51
CA LEU A 468 -34.28 -0.14 3.21
C LEU A 468 -34.71 -0.18 4.66
N TYR A 469 -33.72 -0.07 5.54
CA TYR A 469 -33.96 -0.06 6.98
C TYR A 469 -33.15 1.02 7.66
N GLN A 470 -33.54 1.36 8.89
CA GLN A 470 -32.79 2.30 9.72
C GLN A 470 -31.33 1.83 9.83
N ASN A 471 -30.37 2.74 9.61
CA ASN A 471 -28.95 2.42 9.74
C ASN A 471 -28.61 2.11 11.21
N ASN A 472 -28.55 0.82 11.51
CA ASN A 472 -28.17 0.26 12.80
C ASN A 472 -26.73 -0.23 12.80
N LYS A 473 -26.00 -0.04 11.68
CA LYS A 473 -24.61 -0.43 11.49
C LYS A 473 -24.38 -1.96 11.58
N GLY A 474 -25.43 -2.76 11.43
CA GLY A 474 -25.37 -4.23 11.49
C GLY A 474 -24.62 -4.84 10.31
N THR A 475 -24.11 -6.07 10.46
CA THR A 475 -23.39 -6.79 9.39
C THR A 475 -24.22 -6.99 8.12
N ASN A 476 -25.54 -7.13 8.25
CA ASN A 476 -26.48 -7.22 7.13
C ASN A 476 -26.64 -5.90 6.35
N GLN A 477 -26.07 -4.80 6.85
CA GLN A 477 -26.12 -3.45 6.26
C GLN A 477 -24.76 -2.96 5.73
N GLN A 478 -23.73 -3.80 5.79
CA GLN A 478 -22.37 -3.47 5.37
C GLN A 478 -21.95 -4.30 4.16
N TRP A 479 -21.16 -3.70 3.27
CA TRP A 479 -20.90 -4.25 1.94
C TRP A 479 -19.43 -4.10 1.56
N TYR A 480 -18.81 -5.14 1.02
CA TYR A 480 -17.51 -5.01 0.35
C TYR A 480 -17.72 -4.92 -1.16
N LEU A 481 -16.81 -4.22 -1.83
CA LEU A 481 -16.88 -3.93 -3.25
C LEU A 481 -15.85 -4.81 -3.95
N GLU A 482 -16.31 -5.80 -4.71
CA GLU A 482 -15.45 -6.68 -5.49
C GLU A 482 -15.36 -6.13 -6.91
N TYR A 483 -14.15 -5.73 -7.33
CA TYR A 483 -13.92 -5.18 -8.66
C TYR A 483 -13.98 -6.28 -9.73
N ALA A 484 -14.80 -6.05 -10.76
CA ALA A 484 -15.05 -6.99 -11.85
C ALA A 484 -14.56 -6.46 -13.22
N GLY A 485 -13.63 -5.51 -13.21
CA GLY A 485 -13.06 -4.89 -14.40
C GLY A 485 -13.94 -3.81 -15.05
N ASP A 486 -13.31 -2.93 -15.83
CA ASP A 486 -13.96 -1.86 -16.61
C ASP A 486 -14.92 -0.97 -15.79
N GLY A 487 -14.55 -0.67 -14.54
CA GLY A 487 -15.38 0.15 -13.63
C GLY A 487 -16.65 -0.55 -13.11
N TRP A 488 -16.80 -1.86 -13.30
CA TRP A 488 -17.91 -2.64 -12.74
C TRP A 488 -17.52 -3.29 -11.42
N PHE A 489 -18.48 -3.40 -10.51
CA PHE A 489 -18.33 -4.02 -9.21
C PHE A 489 -19.44 -5.02 -8.94
N ARG A 490 -19.12 -6.11 -8.24
CA ARG A 490 -20.10 -6.86 -7.44
C ARG A 490 -20.12 -6.28 -6.04
N ILE A 491 -21.32 -5.97 -5.55
CA ILE A 491 -21.52 -5.42 -4.21
C ILE A 491 -21.93 -6.57 -3.30
N ARG A 492 -21.10 -6.94 -2.33
CA ARG A 492 -21.25 -8.19 -1.56
C ARG A 492 -21.46 -7.92 -0.08
N ASN A 493 -22.39 -8.63 0.54
CA ASN A 493 -22.81 -8.35 1.92
C ASN A 493 -21.82 -8.92 2.96
N ARG A 494 -21.56 -8.19 4.07
CA ARG A 494 -20.70 -8.65 5.19
C ARG A 494 -21.29 -9.85 5.95
N ASN A 495 -22.61 -9.98 6.02
CA ASN A 495 -23.25 -11.09 6.72
C ASN A 495 -23.26 -12.39 5.90
N SER A 496 -23.70 -12.32 4.64
CA SER A 496 -23.93 -13.50 3.80
C SER A 496 -22.84 -13.78 2.76
N SER A 497 -21.97 -12.82 2.44
CA SER A 497 -21.05 -12.84 1.30
C SER A 497 -21.74 -12.86 -0.08
N LEU A 498 -23.08 -12.77 -0.14
CA LEU A 498 -23.83 -12.82 -1.39
C LEU A 498 -23.85 -11.47 -2.12
N CYS A 499 -24.00 -11.52 -3.44
CA CYS A 499 -23.98 -10.38 -4.35
C CYS A 499 -25.35 -9.69 -4.46
N LEU A 500 -25.35 -8.36 -4.47
CA LEU A 500 -26.51 -7.54 -4.84
C LEU A 500 -26.90 -7.80 -6.30
N LYS A 501 -28.16 -8.20 -6.55
CA LYS A 501 -28.66 -8.59 -7.87
C LYS A 501 -30.01 -7.98 -8.18
N THR A 502 -30.20 -7.52 -9.42
CA THR A 502 -31.55 -7.18 -9.92
C THR A 502 -32.35 -8.44 -10.25
N SER A 503 -33.58 -8.54 -9.77
CA SER A 503 -34.50 -9.66 -10.06
C SER A 503 -35.92 -9.15 -10.33
N GLY A 504 -36.28 -9.06 -11.62
CA GLY A 504 -37.55 -8.46 -12.03
C GLY A 504 -37.66 -6.99 -11.59
N SER A 505 -38.66 -6.67 -10.77
CA SER A 505 -38.83 -5.33 -10.18
C SER A 505 -38.15 -5.16 -8.81
N LYS A 506 -37.57 -6.22 -8.26
CA LYS A 506 -36.95 -6.27 -6.93
C LYS A 506 -35.43 -6.28 -7.01
N ILE A 507 -34.81 -6.02 -5.86
CA ILE A 507 -33.40 -6.22 -5.62
C ILE A 507 -33.26 -7.34 -4.58
N VAL A 508 -32.39 -8.31 -4.85
CA VAL A 508 -32.15 -9.48 -4.00
C VAL A 508 -30.66 -9.68 -3.79
N GLN A 509 -30.28 -10.48 -2.80
CA GLN A 509 -28.95 -11.08 -2.77
C GLN A 509 -28.93 -12.39 -3.56
N ALA A 510 -27.79 -12.74 -4.15
CA ALA A 510 -27.60 -14.01 -4.82
C ALA A 510 -26.16 -14.52 -4.75
N GLU A 511 -25.97 -15.84 -4.91
CA GLU A 511 -24.64 -16.46 -5.02
C GLU A 511 -23.81 -15.79 -6.12
N PRO A 512 -22.49 -15.58 -5.91
CA PRO A 512 -21.61 -14.99 -6.93
C PRO A 512 -21.66 -15.77 -8.24
N ASP A 513 -21.90 -15.05 -9.33
CA ASP A 513 -21.92 -15.59 -10.69
C ASP A 513 -21.12 -14.64 -11.60
N GLU A 514 -19.98 -15.14 -12.07
CA GLU A 514 -19.02 -14.32 -12.83
C GLU A 514 -19.63 -13.74 -14.11
N GLU A 515 -20.56 -14.47 -14.73
CA GLU A 515 -21.20 -14.10 -16.00
C GLU A 515 -22.44 -13.22 -15.81
N SER A 516 -22.87 -12.99 -14.56
CA SER A 516 -24.13 -12.33 -14.26
C SER A 516 -24.06 -10.81 -14.41
N ALA A 517 -24.42 -10.29 -15.58
CA ALA A 517 -24.62 -8.85 -15.76
C ALA A 517 -25.65 -8.24 -14.79
N ALA A 518 -26.53 -9.05 -14.19
CA ALA A 518 -27.50 -8.61 -13.19
C ALA A 518 -26.87 -8.33 -11.81
N GLN A 519 -25.65 -8.84 -11.55
CA GLN A 519 -24.88 -8.60 -10.33
C GLN A 519 -23.85 -7.48 -10.47
N LEU A 520 -23.66 -6.94 -11.67
CA LEU A 520 -22.67 -5.91 -11.95
C LEU A 520 -23.29 -4.51 -11.84
N TRP A 521 -22.66 -3.70 -10.98
CA TRP A 521 -23.04 -2.33 -10.67
C TRP A 521 -21.89 -1.37 -10.96
N ARG A 522 -22.23 -0.15 -11.41
CA ARG A 522 -21.25 0.92 -11.61
C ARG A 522 -21.67 2.15 -10.83
N PHE A 523 -20.71 2.76 -10.14
CA PHE A 523 -20.88 3.96 -9.35
C PHE A 523 -20.64 5.19 -10.22
N ILE A 524 -21.69 5.95 -10.51
CA ILE A 524 -21.59 7.17 -11.33
C ILE A 524 -21.73 8.39 -10.41
N PRO A 525 -20.78 9.34 -10.40
CA PRO A 525 -20.88 10.54 -9.58
C PRO A 525 -22.21 11.28 -9.79
N THR A 526 -22.81 11.77 -8.70
CA THR A 526 -24.06 12.55 -8.80
C THR A 526 -23.85 13.88 -9.55
N GLY A 527 -24.93 14.44 -10.10
CA GLY A 527 -24.88 15.63 -10.95
C GLY A 527 -24.59 15.32 -12.42
N VAL A 528 -24.08 14.13 -12.72
CA VAL A 528 -23.94 13.60 -14.08
C VAL A 528 -25.21 12.83 -14.46
N ARG A 529 -25.68 12.98 -15.71
CA ARG A 529 -26.70 12.09 -16.28
C ARG A 529 -26.05 10.78 -16.72
N PRO A 530 -26.31 9.64 -16.06
CA PRO A 530 -25.77 8.34 -16.42
C PRO A 530 -26.08 7.98 -17.88
N ARG A 531 -25.04 7.70 -18.65
CA ARG A 531 -25.15 7.13 -20.00
C ARG A 531 -24.11 6.04 -20.14
N ILE A 532 -24.53 4.80 -20.36
CA ILE A 532 -23.59 3.73 -20.73
C ILE A 532 -23.49 3.69 -22.24
N ARG A 533 -22.30 3.92 -22.78
CA ARG A 533 -22.02 3.98 -24.21
C ARG A 533 -20.54 3.75 -24.47
N ASP A 534 -20.21 3.48 -25.72
CA ASP A 534 -18.84 3.46 -26.18
C ASP A 534 -18.31 4.90 -26.37
N ILE A 535 -17.01 5.05 -26.17
CA ILE A 535 -16.26 6.29 -26.40
C ILE A 535 -15.10 5.98 -27.33
N ASP A 536 -14.85 6.86 -28.29
CA ASP A 536 -13.71 6.74 -29.20
C ASP A 536 -12.38 6.96 -28.46
N ALA A 537 -11.34 6.24 -28.89
CA ALA A 537 -9.99 6.41 -28.37
C ALA A 537 -9.45 7.83 -28.65
N PRO A 538 -8.63 8.40 -27.74
CA PRO A 538 -7.88 9.62 -28.03
C PRO A 538 -7.06 9.50 -29.32
N THR A 539 -6.92 10.62 -30.04
CA THR A 539 -6.15 10.68 -31.29
C THR A 539 -4.98 11.65 -31.17
N GLY A 540 -4.00 11.50 -32.06
CA GLY A 540 -2.88 12.45 -32.15
C GLY A 540 -1.92 12.42 -30.97
N LEU A 541 -1.85 11.29 -30.23
CA LEU A 541 -0.87 11.11 -29.17
C LEU A 541 0.55 11.25 -29.73
N LYS A 542 1.36 12.08 -29.07
CA LYS A 542 2.79 12.27 -29.34
C LYS A 542 3.56 12.17 -28.02
N ALA A 543 4.75 11.60 -28.10
CA ALA A 543 5.72 11.57 -27.01
C ALA A 543 6.98 12.34 -27.45
N GLU A 544 7.40 13.30 -26.65
CA GLU A 544 8.58 14.14 -26.88
C GLU A 544 9.56 13.97 -25.72
N SER A 545 10.79 13.57 -26.04
CA SER A 545 11.87 13.42 -25.07
C SER A 545 12.33 14.79 -24.53
N ARG A 546 12.49 14.88 -23.20
CA ARG A 546 13.14 15.99 -22.50
C ARG A 546 14.39 15.48 -21.76
N ALA A 547 15.12 16.40 -21.13
CA ALA A 547 16.37 16.10 -20.43
C ALA A 547 16.21 15.02 -19.34
N SER A 548 15.14 15.07 -18.54
CA SER A 548 14.89 14.11 -17.45
C SER A 548 13.40 13.78 -17.30
N SER A 549 12.66 13.78 -18.41
CA SER A 549 11.22 13.48 -18.47
C SER A 549 10.75 13.22 -19.92
N VAL A 550 9.51 12.79 -20.09
CA VAL A 550 8.83 12.71 -21.40
C VAL A 550 7.56 13.56 -21.39
N LEU A 551 7.39 14.43 -22.39
CA LEU A 551 6.15 15.17 -22.61
C LEU A 551 5.22 14.34 -23.51
N LEU A 552 3.99 14.14 -23.08
CA LEU A 552 2.90 13.59 -23.86
C LEU A 552 1.91 14.69 -24.23
N THR A 553 1.41 14.68 -25.46
CA THR A 553 0.32 15.55 -25.94
C THR A 553 -0.63 14.78 -26.83
N TRP A 554 -1.93 15.09 -26.79
CA TRP A 554 -2.96 14.46 -27.62
C TRP A 554 -4.09 15.43 -27.98
N ASN A 555 -5.00 15.03 -28.87
CA ASN A 555 -6.20 15.80 -29.17
C ASN A 555 -7.28 15.57 -28.11
N LYS A 556 -8.02 16.63 -27.77
CA LYS A 556 -9.19 16.51 -26.88
C LYS A 556 -10.21 15.53 -27.46
N ALA A 557 -10.62 14.55 -26.65
CA ALA A 557 -11.64 13.59 -27.03
C ALA A 557 -13.05 14.23 -27.07
N ASP A 558 -13.91 13.71 -27.96
CA ASP A 558 -15.33 14.09 -28.03
C ASP A 558 -16.15 13.32 -26.98
N ALA A 559 -16.06 13.77 -25.73
CA ALA A 559 -16.82 13.24 -24.62
C ALA A 559 -17.25 14.35 -23.66
N THR A 560 -18.23 14.07 -22.81
CA THR A 560 -18.69 15.02 -21.77
C THR A 560 -17.69 15.03 -20.63
N ASP A 561 -17.10 16.20 -20.37
CA ASP A 561 -16.08 16.46 -19.34
C ASP A 561 -15.01 15.35 -19.29
N PRO A 562 -14.25 15.16 -20.39
CA PRO A 562 -13.30 14.06 -20.50
C PRO A 562 -12.15 14.24 -19.53
N THR A 563 -11.82 13.16 -18.84
CA THR A 563 -10.53 12.96 -18.19
C THR A 563 -9.77 11.87 -18.93
N TYR A 564 -8.47 11.75 -18.66
CA TYR A 564 -7.61 10.78 -19.34
C TYR A 564 -6.87 9.90 -18.34
N THR A 565 -6.70 8.64 -18.74
CA THR A 565 -5.81 7.66 -18.10
C THR A 565 -4.60 7.51 -19.00
N VAL A 566 -3.42 7.81 -18.46
CA VAL A 566 -2.13 7.70 -19.16
C VAL A 566 -1.50 6.37 -18.80
N LEU A 567 -1.14 5.61 -19.82
CA LEU A 567 -0.56 4.28 -19.72
C LEU A 567 0.87 4.28 -20.27
N ARG A 568 1.74 3.48 -19.65
CA ARG A 568 3.13 3.31 -20.05
C ARG A 568 3.52 1.84 -20.04
N SER A 569 4.40 1.43 -20.93
CA SER A 569 5.07 0.12 -20.91
C SER A 569 6.52 0.26 -21.38
N GLU A 570 7.38 -0.67 -20.97
CA GLU A 570 8.70 -0.89 -21.58
C GLU A 570 8.63 -1.79 -22.83
N ASN A 571 7.46 -2.42 -23.07
CA ASN A 571 7.16 -3.26 -24.23
C ASN A 571 6.06 -2.61 -25.09
N PRO A 572 6.21 -2.50 -26.43
CA PRO A 572 5.20 -1.87 -27.27
C PRO A 572 3.84 -2.58 -27.29
N GLU A 573 3.78 -3.89 -27.01
CA GLU A 573 2.60 -4.73 -27.26
C GLU A 573 1.81 -5.10 -25.99
N GLU A 574 2.47 -5.17 -24.83
CA GLU A 574 1.90 -5.69 -23.58
C GLU A 574 2.40 -4.91 -22.35
N ASP A 575 1.97 -5.32 -21.15
CA ASP A 575 2.41 -4.79 -19.86
C ASP A 575 2.21 -3.28 -19.64
N TYR A 576 1.19 -2.70 -20.28
CA TYR A 576 0.81 -1.32 -20.01
C TYR A 576 0.31 -1.17 -18.57
N GLU A 577 0.88 -0.20 -17.86
CA GLU A 577 0.49 0.18 -16.51
C GLU A 577 0.04 1.63 -16.46
N ILE A 578 -0.87 1.93 -15.54
CA ILE A 578 -1.37 3.29 -15.36
C ILE A 578 -0.35 4.12 -14.57
N ILE A 579 0.17 5.17 -15.19
CA ILE A 579 1.06 6.14 -14.57
C ILE A 579 0.35 7.44 -14.16
N ALA A 580 -0.86 7.68 -14.67
CA ALA A 580 -1.75 8.75 -14.20
C ALA A 580 -3.22 8.48 -14.54
N ARG A 581 -4.12 8.99 -13.68
CA ARG A 581 -5.57 9.00 -13.86
C ARG A 581 -6.13 10.39 -13.60
N TYR A 582 -7.35 10.61 -14.07
CA TYR A 582 -8.10 11.86 -13.87
C TYR A 582 -7.40 13.09 -14.45
N VAL A 583 -6.54 12.90 -15.46
CA VAL A 583 -5.87 14.01 -16.14
C VAL A 583 -6.92 14.81 -16.90
N THR A 584 -7.10 16.08 -16.56
CA THR A 584 -8.11 16.96 -17.19
C THR A 584 -7.58 17.73 -18.41
N ASP A 585 -6.26 17.78 -18.58
CA ASP A 585 -5.60 18.43 -19.70
C ASP A 585 -5.33 17.43 -20.85
N THR A 586 -4.93 17.95 -22.01
CA THR A 586 -4.50 17.18 -23.19
C THR A 586 -2.98 17.05 -23.29
N ALA A 587 -2.30 17.25 -22.17
CA ALA A 587 -0.85 17.11 -22.03
C ALA A 587 -0.51 16.51 -20.66
N PHE A 588 0.59 15.77 -20.61
CA PHE A 588 1.08 15.13 -19.38
C PHE A 588 2.61 14.98 -19.43
N VAL A 589 3.29 15.19 -18.31
CA VAL A 589 4.74 14.94 -18.21
C VAL A 589 5.00 13.68 -17.40
N ASP A 590 5.52 12.64 -18.05
CA ASP A 590 6.09 11.50 -17.34
C ASP A 590 7.48 11.89 -16.81
N ASN A 591 7.51 12.30 -15.55
CA ASN A 591 8.75 12.59 -14.83
C ASN A 591 9.33 11.36 -14.12
N LYS A 592 8.69 10.19 -14.24
CA LYS A 592 9.21 8.91 -13.75
C LYS A 592 9.90 8.09 -14.83
N ALA A 593 10.00 8.61 -16.06
CA ALA A 593 10.78 7.97 -17.12
C ALA A 593 12.28 8.04 -16.80
N GLU A 594 12.95 6.89 -16.83
CA GLU A 594 14.38 6.75 -16.54
C GLU A 594 15.25 6.99 -17.77
N GLU A 595 16.47 7.47 -17.53
CA GLU A 595 17.49 7.71 -18.56
C GLU A 595 17.86 6.42 -19.31
N GLY A 596 18.03 6.52 -20.63
CA GLY A 596 18.49 5.40 -21.46
C GLY A 596 17.42 4.35 -21.76
N LYS A 597 16.24 4.44 -21.11
CA LYS A 597 15.09 3.57 -21.41
C LYS A 597 14.21 4.17 -22.50
N THR A 598 13.59 3.27 -23.28
CA THR A 598 12.53 3.61 -24.23
C THR A 598 11.21 3.16 -23.66
N TYR A 599 10.26 4.09 -23.60
CA TYR A 599 8.91 3.81 -23.12
C TYR A 599 7.89 3.97 -24.25
N TYR A 600 6.84 3.17 -24.15
CA TYR A 600 5.68 3.17 -25.03
C TYR A 600 4.48 3.67 -24.25
N TYR A 601 3.72 4.58 -24.84
CA TYR A 601 2.62 5.28 -24.19
C TYR A 601 1.33 5.12 -24.97
N THR A 602 0.25 4.92 -24.24
CA THR A 602 -1.11 5.03 -24.76
C THR A 602 -1.96 5.85 -23.79
N VAL A 603 -3.09 6.38 -24.28
CA VAL A 603 -4.02 7.16 -23.47
C VAL A 603 -5.44 6.63 -23.69
N LYS A 604 -6.21 6.47 -22.61
CA LYS A 604 -7.66 6.18 -22.63
C LYS A 604 -8.44 7.42 -22.19
N THR A 605 -9.60 7.68 -22.79
CA THR A 605 -10.56 8.71 -22.33
C THR A 605 -11.50 8.10 -21.31
N VAL A 606 -11.84 8.85 -20.26
CA VAL A 606 -12.92 8.55 -19.32
C VAL A 606 -13.91 9.73 -19.30
N ASP A 607 -15.19 9.50 -19.60
CA ASP A 607 -16.21 10.56 -19.53
C ASP A 607 -16.81 10.72 -18.12
N ALA A 608 -17.63 11.75 -17.94
CA ALA A 608 -18.32 12.02 -16.68
C ALA A 608 -19.19 10.84 -16.17
N SER A 609 -19.66 9.95 -17.07
CA SER A 609 -20.41 8.73 -16.70
C SER A 609 -19.50 7.52 -16.46
N VAL A 610 -18.19 7.75 -16.30
CA VAL A 610 -17.15 6.74 -16.08
C VAL A 610 -17.18 5.62 -17.12
N ASN A 611 -17.52 5.95 -18.38
CA ASN A 611 -17.22 5.07 -19.49
C ASN A 611 -15.78 5.27 -19.92
N THR A 612 -15.10 4.20 -20.31
CA THR A 612 -13.70 4.22 -20.72
C THR A 612 -13.60 3.87 -22.21
N SER A 613 -12.79 4.59 -22.97
CA SER A 613 -12.49 4.28 -24.37
C SER A 613 -11.45 3.15 -24.50
N PRO A 614 -11.31 2.53 -25.69
CA PRO A 614 -10.08 1.85 -26.04
C PRO A 614 -8.85 2.76 -25.93
N ALA A 615 -7.66 2.17 -25.87
CA ALA A 615 -6.40 2.90 -25.87
C ALA A 615 -6.14 3.59 -27.23
N SER A 616 -5.50 4.75 -27.20
CA SER A 616 -5.00 5.43 -28.40
C SER A 616 -3.97 4.59 -29.16
N LEU A 617 -3.59 5.03 -30.36
CA LEU A 617 -2.37 4.53 -30.99
C LEU A 617 -1.15 4.80 -30.09
N THR A 618 -0.19 3.88 -30.11
CA THR A 618 1.03 3.96 -29.31
C THR A 618 1.96 5.06 -29.80
N ALA A 619 2.46 5.87 -28.87
CA ALA A 619 3.61 6.75 -29.07
C ALA A 619 4.81 6.23 -28.28
N SER A 620 6.04 6.61 -28.65
CA SER A 620 7.23 6.23 -27.89
C SER A 620 8.24 7.37 -27.83
N ALA A 621 9.01 7.37 -26.75
CA ALA A 621 10.14 8.28 -26.57
C ALA A 621 11.19 7.60 -25.69
N SER A 622 12.45 8.01 -25.86
CA SER A 622 13.56 7.62 -25.00
C SER A 622 14.10 8.84 -24.26
N VAL A 623 14.37 8.73 -22.96
CA VAL A 623 15.00 9.83 -22.20
C VAL A 623 16.50 9.81 -22.51
N ALA A 624 17.01 10.90 -23.07
CA ALA A 624 18.42 10.98 -23.46
C ALA A 624 19.30 11.37 -22.26
N PRO A 625 20.51 10.80 -22.14
CA PRO A 625 21.51 11.23 -21.16
C PRO A 625 21.79 12.72 -21.25
N THR A 626 21.62 13.45 -20.15
CA THR A 626 21.98 14.87 -20.09
C THR A 626 22.41 15.31 -18.71
N ASP A 627 23.32 16.27 -18.66
CA ASP A 627 23.59 17.06 -17.46
C ASP A 627 22.44 18.08 -17.29
N ALA A 628 21.44 17.74 -16.47
CA ALA A 628 20.20 18.49 -16.32
C ALA A 628 20.01 19.08 -14.91
N LEU A 629 19.30 20.21 -14.86
CA LEU A 629 18.59 20.64 -13.66
C LEU A 629 17.31 19.80 -13.57
N VAL A 630 17.29 18.85 -12.63
CA VAL A 630 16.23 17.86 -12.46
C VAL A 630 14.99 18.50 -11.85
N ALA A 631 15.16 19.32 -10.81
CA ALA A 631 14.09 20.03 -10.13
C ALA A 631 14.59 21.36 -9.54
N ARG A 632 13.71 22.36 -9.50
CA ARG A 632 13.94 23.64 -8.82
C ARG A 632 12.67 24.19 -8.18
N TYR A 633 12.71 24.34 -6.85
CA TYR A 633 11.64 24.90 -6.04
C TYR A 633 12.05 26.29 -5.56
N GLU A 634 11.45 27.33 -6.15
CA GLU A 634 11.68 28.72 -5.74
C GLU A 634 10.85 29.10 -4.49
N PHE A 635 9.82 28.33 -4.15
CA PHE A 635 8.93 28.58 -3.01
C PHE A 635 8.24 29.96 -3.03
N GLU A 636 7.94 30.46 -4.23
CA GLU A 636 7.13 31.66 -4.48
C GLU A 636 5.63 31.37 -4.27
N GLU A 637 5.25 31.13 -3.02
CA GLU A 637 3.88 30.81 -2.56
C GLU A 637 3.34 29.46 -3.07
N ASN A 638 4.21 28.57 -3.55
CA ASN A 638 3.84 27.22 -3.99
C ASN A 638 5.02 26.23 -3.87
N LEU A 639 4.73 24.95 -4.05
CA LEU A 639 5.70 23.84 -4.04
C LEU A 639 6.01 23.31 -5.44
N HIS A 640 5.76 24.10 -6.47
CA HIS A 640 5.91 23.66 -7.84
C HIS A 640 7.38 23.71 -8.24
N ASP A 641 7.84 22.59 -8.79
CA ASP A 641 9.03 22.57 -9.64
C ASP A 641 8.84 23.51 -10.85
N THR A 642 9.80 24.43 -11.02
CA THR A 642 9.82 25.44 -12.08
C THR A 642 10.50 24.96 -13.36
N THR A 643 11.04 23.74 -13.38
CA THR A 643 11.61 23.13 -14.59
C THR A 643 10.52 22.54 -15.49
N LEU A 644 10.88 22.17 -16.74
CA LEU A 644 9.98 21.44 -17.64
C LEU A 644 9.74 19.97 -17.21
N ASN A 645 10.36 19.52 -16.11
CA ASN A 645 10.14 18.17 -15.58
C ASN A 645 8.93 18.09 -14.64
N ILE A 646 8.43 19.23 -14.16
CA ILE A 646 7.18 19.32 -13.38
C ILE A 646 7.19 18.33 -12.19
N ARG A 647 8.31 18.22 -11.47
CA ARG A 647 8.46 17.36 -10.28
C ARG A 647 7.91 18.03 -9.03
N HIS A 648 6.64 18.41 -9.04
CA HIS A 648 6.02 19.14 -7.93
C HIS A 648 6.20 18.40 -6.59
N GLY A 649 6.52 19.17 -5.54
CA GLY A 649 6.51 18.68 -4.17
C GLY A 649 5.12 18.81 -3.56
N ALA A 650 4.91 18.14 -2.44
CA ALA A 650 3.65 18.21 -1.71
C ALA A 650 3.89 18.30 -0.18
N MET A 651 2.95 18.88 0.54
CA MET A 651 2.94 18.97 2.01
C MET A 651 1.61 18.47 2.57
N PRO A 652 1.58 17.94 3.81
CA PRO A 652 0.33 17.50 4.46
C PRO A 652 -0.68 18.64 4.66
N GLU A 653 -0.18 19.86 4.90
CA GLU A 653 -0.97 21.08 5.08
C GLU A 653 -0.43 22.20 4.18
N GLU A 654 -1.21 23.27 4.01
CA GLU A 654 -0.78 24.44 3.22
C GLU A 654 0.50 25.05 3.79
N GLY A 655 1.49 25.25 2.91
CA GLY A 655 2.77 25.85 3.28
C GLY A 655 2.63 27.29 3.75
N VAL A 656 3.46 27.68 4.71
CA VAL A 656 3.58 29.07 5.15
C VAL A 656 4.79 29.68 4.46
N TYR A 657 4.64 30.89 3.92
CA TYR A 657 5.70 31.58 3.18
C TYR A 657 6.13 32.88 3.89
N THR A 658 7.43 33.14 3.91
CA THR A 658 8.03 34.34 4.52
C THR A 658 8.94 35.06 3.53
N GLU A 659 9.57 36.17 3.94
CA GLU A 659 10.52 36.90 3.08
C GLU A 659 11.69 35.99 2.69
N GLY A 660 11.88 35.81 1.38
CA GLY A 660 12.91 34.95 0.81
C GLY A 660 14.25 35.62 0.63
N LYS A 661 15.26 34.81 0.32
CA LYS A 661 16.62 35.25 -0.03
C LYS A 661 16.80 35.39 -1.53
N SER A 662 16.19 34.49 -2.30
CA SER A 662 16.15 34.46 -3.75
C SER A 662 14.70 34.69 -4.19
N GLY A 663 14.44 35.79 -4.89
CA GLY A 663 13.05 36.16 -5.20
C GLY A 663 12.38 36.90 -4.04
N ARG A 664 11.08 36.71 -3.85
CA ARG A 664 10.27 37.43 -2.85
C ARG A 664 9.93 36.57 -1.65
N TYR A 665 9.67 35.28 -1.85
CA TYR A 665 9.20 34.40 -0.79
C TYR A 665 10.06 33.15 -0.63
N ALA A 666 10.03 32.59 0.58
CA ALA A 666 10.65 31.31 0.93
C ALA A 666 9.67 30.46 1.73
N LEU A 667 9.84 29.15 1.68
CA LEU A 667 9.04 28.23 2.48
C LEU A 667 9.49 28.29 3.94
N ALA A 668 8.57 28.57 4.86
CA ALA A 668 8.80 28.50 6.30
C ALA A 668 8.31 27.16 6.85
N LEU A 669 9.18 26.49 7.61
CA LEU A 669 8.90 25.27 8.34
C LEU A 669 8.97 25.54 9.84
N ASN A 670 7.93 25.14 10.57
CA ASN A 670 7.74 25.45 11.98
C ASN A 670 8.49 24.54 12.96
N GLY A 671 9.01 23.40 12.51
CA GLY A 671 9.68 22.40 13.33
C GLY A 671 8.74 21.52 14.18
N SER A 672 7.43 21.48 13.89
CA SER A 672 6.45 20.66 14.61
C SER A 672 5.69 19.65 13.73
N ASP A 673 5.21 20.06 12.57
CA ASP A 673 4.38 19.23 11.66
C ASP A 673 4.61 19.51 10.17
N GLN A 674 5.41 20.52 9.82
CA GLN A 674 5.65 20.92 8.44
C GLN A 674 6.92 20.30 7.84
N TYR A 675 6.78 19.70 6.67
CA TYR A 675 7.86 19.20 5.81
C TYR A 675 7.34 19.03 4.38
N VAL A 676 8.24 19.07 3.38
CA VAL A 676 7.88 18.78 1.98
C VAL A 676 8.29 17.35 1.64
N GLN A 677 7.41 16.64 0.94
CA GLN A 677 7.74 15.40 0.26
C GLN A 677 7.92 15.64 -1.23
N LEU A 678 9.00 15.08 -1.78
CA LEU A 678 9.36 15.16 -3.19
C LEU A 678 9.07 13.82 -3.91
N PRO A 679 8.98 13.82 -5.24
CA PRO A 679 8.76 12.60 -6.02
C PRO A 679 9.86 11.55 -5.82
N THR A 680 9.50 10.28 -5.99
CA THR A 680 10.35 9.13 -5.63
C THR A 680 11.66 9.07 -6.42
N ASN A 681 11.68 9.39 -7.71
CA ASN A 681 12.91 9.32 -8.51
C ASN A 681 13.66 10.66 -8.62
N VAL A 682 13.35 11.65 -7.77
CA VAL A 682 13.94 13.00 -7.90
C VAL A 682 15.46 12.99 -7.63
N ALA A 683 15.92 12.07 -6.78
CA ALA A 683 17.30 12.01 -6.29
C ALA A 683 18.04 10.71 -6.66
N ASP A 684 17.44 9.88 -7.52
CA ASP A 684 18.00 8.58 -7.91
C ASP A 684 19.06 8.74 -9.01
N HIS A 685 20.23 9.26 -8.64
CA HIS A 685 21.32 9.59 -9.57
C HIS A 685 22.68 9.10 -9.05
N ALA A 686 23.56 8.71 -9.96
CA ALA A 686 24.94 8.31 -9.64
C ALA A 686 25.85 9.51 -9.35
N GLU A 687 25.58 10.65 -9.99
CA GLU A 687 26.20 11.94 -9.73
C GLU A 687 25.10 12.94 -9.41
N THR A 688 25.35 13.92 -8.54
CA THR A 688 24.31 14.89 -8.20
C THR A 688 24.87 16.17 -7.60
N THR A 689 24.11 17.25 -7.74
CA THR A 689 24.26 18.45 -6.92
C THR A 689 22.93 18.78 -6.25
N ILE A 690 22.96 19.02 -4.94
CA ILE A 690 21.81 19.55 -4.19
C ILE A 690 22.23 20.88 -3.60
N SER A 691 21.51 21.97 -3.91
CA SER A 691 21.82 23.31 -3.42
C SER A 691 20.58 24.06 -2.96
N THR A 692 20.69 24.85 -1.90
CA THR A 692 19.57 25.65 -1.38
C THR A 692 20.05 26.78 -0.46
N TRP A 693 19.22 27.82 -0.35
CA TRP A 693 19.32 28.81 0.72
C TRP A 693 18.57 28.33 1.96
N VAL A 694 19.21 28.48 3.12
CA VAL A 694 18.69 28.04 4.41
C VAL A 694 18.77 29.17 5.41
N TYR A 695 17.65 29.43 6.11
CA TYR A 695 17.58 30.31 7.28
C TYR A 695 17.21 29.47 8.50
N TRP A 696 18.17 29.17 9.36
CA TRP A 696 17.92 28.31 10.52
C TRP A 696 17.57 29.13 11.78
N GLN A 697 16.40 28.88 12.38
CA GLN A 697 15.94 29.59 13.59
C GLN A 697 16.65 29.08 14.87
N GLY A 698 17.34 27.96 14.77
CA GLY A 698 17.87 27.21 15.91
C GLY A 698 16.98 26.03 16.30
N GLY A 699 17.48 25.16 17.17
CA GLY A 699 16.76 23.98 17.61
C GLY A 699 17.71 22.91 18.15
N ASN A 700 17.15 21.72 18.36
CA ASN A 700 17.91 20.52 18.68
C ASN A 700 18.79 20.10 17.49
N SER A 701 19.79 19.27 17.74
CA SER A 701 20.57 18.63 16.67
C SER A 701 19.69 17.74 15.79
N TRP A 702 20.20 17.40 14.61
CA TRP A 702 19.60 16.48 13.63
C TRP A 702 18.39 17.00 12.85
N GLN A 703 18.08 18.29 12.93
CA GLN A 703 17.15 18.93 11.99
C GLN A 703 17.69 18.82 10.55
N ARG A 704 16.92 18.21 9.66
CA ARG A 704 17.34 17.93 8.28
C ARG A 704 16.94 19.07 7.34
N VAL A 705 17.89 19.56 6.54
CA VAL A 705 17.57 20.42 5.38
C VAL A 705 16.87 19.57 4.34
N PHE A 706 17.48 18.43 3.99
CA PHE A 706 16.87 17.36 3.23
C PHE A 706 17.29 16.00 3.79
N ASP A 707 16.47 14.98 3.54
CA ASP A 707 16.75 13.58 3.87
C ASP A 707 16.05 12.66 2.84
N PHE A 708 16.83 11.99 2.01
CA PHE A 708 16.38 11.19 0.87
C PHE A 708 16.75 9.73 1.12
N GLY A 709 15.77 8.82 1.20
CA GLY A 709 16.03 7.46 1.65
C GLY A 709 14.86 6.49 1.51
N ASN A 710 14.99 5.35 2.17
CA ASN A 710 13.97 4.30 2.27
C ASN A 710 13.74 3.84 3.73
N GLY A 711 14.24 4.61 4.70
CA GLY A 711 14.21 4.31 6.13
C GLY A 711 15.57 4.54 6.81
N GLU A 712 15.74 4.06 8.04
CA GLU A 712 16.95 4.31 8.87
C GLU A 712 18.20 3.50 8.47
N ASN A 713 18.11 2.70 7.41
CA ASN A 713 19.23 1.91 6.88
C ASN A 713 19.71 2.37 5.51
N GLU A 714 18.89 3.09 4.76
CA GLU A 714 19.17 3.53 3.39
C GLU A 714 18.78 5.00 3.29
N TYR A 715 19.74 5.92 3.37
CA TYR A 715 19.46 7.36 3.32
C TYR A 715 20.68 8.19 2.91
N MET A 716 20.42 9.43 2.50
CA MET A 716 21.38 10.51 2.54
C MET A 716 20.73 11.79 3.06
N PHE A 717 21.46 12.56 3.86
CA PHE A 717 20.93 13.80 4.41
C PHE A 717 21.96 14.92 4.44
N LEU A 718 21.44 16.14 4.58
CA LEU A 718 22.20 17.30 5.05
C LEU A 718 21.53 17.87 6.30
N THR A 719 22.29 18.00 7.39
CA THR A 719 21.86 18.71 8.59
C THR A 719 22.70 19.96 8.81
N VAL A 720 22.05 21.04 9.26
CA VAL A 720 22.73 22.26 9.69
C VAL A 720 23.43 22.08 11.04
N ARG A 721 23.08 21.04 11.81
CA ARG A 721 23.64 20.82 13.15
C ARG A 721 23.57 19.34 13.58
N SER A 722 24.71 18.65 13.54
CA SER A 722 24.94 17.36 14.18
C SER A 722 24.96 17.49 15.72
N ASP A 723 25.10 16.36 16.41
CA ASP A 723 25.31 16.27 17.86
C ASP A 723 26.54 17.06 18.37
N ASP A 724 27.64 17.06 17.61
CA ASP A 724 28.84 17.86 17.91
C ASP A 724 28.75 19.34 17.47
N GLY A 725 27.66 19.68 16.76
CA GLY A 725 27.29 21.03 16.39
C GLY A 725 27.75 21.49 15.01
N ARG A 726 28.23 20.57 14.17
CA ARG A 726 28.69 20.84 12.80
C ARG A 726 27.58 20.70 11.76
N ILE A 727 27.72 21.39 10.64
CA ILE A 727 27.00 21.04 9.42
C ILE A 727 27.53 19.68 8.95
N ARG A 728 26.65 18.73 8.69
CA ARG A 728 27.05 17.37 8.27
C ARG A 728 26.23 16.91 7.08
N PHE A 729 26.92 16.43 6.07
CA PHE A 729 26.36 15.52 5.08
C PHE A 729 26.68 14.08 5.49
N ALA A 730 25.73 13.16 5.32
CA ALA A 730 25.99 11.74 5.46
C ALA A 730 25.16 10.91 4.49
N ILE A 731 25.65 9.70 4.20
CA ILE A 731 25.02 8.73 3.31
C ILE A 731 25.24 7.31 3.87
N LYS A 732 24.20 6.47 3.79
CA LYS A 732 24.17 5.11 4.30
C LYS A 732 23.37 4.21 3.35
N ASN A 733 23.88 3.02 3.09
CA ASN A 733 23.21 1.97 2.33
C ASN A 733 23.52 0.64 3.03
N ASP A 734 22.70 0.31 4.02
CA ASP A 734 23.04 -0.61 5.09
C ASP A 734 24.42 -0.26 5.72
N GLY A 735 24.96 -1.15 6.57
CA GLY A 735 26.32 -1.00 7.10
C GLY A 735 26.59 0.30 7.88
N ASP A 736 27.83 0.78 7.80
CA ASP A 736 28.30 1.99 8.49
C ASP A 736 27.96 3.26 7.69
N GLU A 737 27.57 4.32 8.41
CA GLU A 737 27.32 5.64 7.83
C GLU A 737 28.64 6.30 7.35
N GLN A 738 28.64 6.82 6.12
CA GLN A 738 29.73 7.61 5.57
C GLN A 738 29.40 9.10 5.70
N GLN A 739 30.27 9.88 6.34
CA GLN A 739 29.98 11.27 6.69
C GLN A 739 31.04 12.27 6.22
N LEU A 740 30.59 13.50 5.97
CA LEU A 740 31.42 14.66 5.68
C LEU A 740 31.06 15.79 6.66
N ASP A 741 31.98 16.09 7.56
CA ASP A 741 31.83 17.12 8.59
C ASP A 741 32.33 18.48 8.10
N GLY A 742 31.46 19.48 8.22
CA GLY A 742 31.73 20.88 7.89
C GLY A 742 32.01 21.76 9.11
N GLU A 743 31.67 23.04 9.00
CA GLU A 743 31.84 24.02 10.07
C GLU A 743 30.80 23.90 11.18
N ARG A 744 31.13 24.45 12.35
CA ARG A 744 30.23 24.52 13.51
C ARG A 744 29.23 25.67 13.36
N ILE A 745 27.93 25.40 13.50
CA ILE A 745 26.87 26.30 13.05
C ILE A 745 26.59 27.52 13.95
N THR A 746 27.21 27.66 15.12
CA THR A 746 26.83 28.70 16.10
C THR A 746 26.86 30.13 15.56
N THR A 747 27.66 30.37 14.52
CA THR A 747 27.83 31.68 13.88
C THR A 747 26.68 32.06 12.94
N TYR A 748 25.98 31.08 12.35
CA TYR A 748 25.04 31.30 11.23
C TYR A 748 23.56 31.16 11.63
N ARG A 749 23.28 31.08 12.93
CA ARG A 749 21.89 31.02 13.42
C ARG A 749 21.18 32.35 13.13
N LYS A 750 19.96 32.28 12.60
CA LYS A 750 19.16 33.44 12.17
C LYS A 750 19.82 34.27 11.07
N GLU A 751 20.61 33.62 10.23
CA GLU A 751 21.21 34.19 9.04
C GLU A 751 20.89 33.31 7.83
N TRP A 752 20.79 33.93 6.66
CA TRP A 752 20.68 33.20 5.40
C TRP A 752 22.06 32.69 4.99
N ILE A 753 22.17 31.38 4.81
CA ILE A 753 23.34 30.71 4.27
C ILE A 753 22.98 29.92 3.01
N HIS A 754 23.89 29.84 2.05
CA HIS A 754 23.75 28.94 0.91
C HIS A 754 24.54 27.66 1.18
N LEU A 755 23.87 26.51 1.11
CA LEU A 755 24.49 25.20 1.25
C LEU A 755 24.41 24.45 -0.07
N ALA A 756 25.48 23.77 -0.44
CA ALA A 756 25.46 22.84 -1.57
C ALA A 756 26.30 21.59 -1.30
N VAL A 757 25.81 20.45 -1.76
CA VAL A 757 26.55 19.17 -1.80
C VAL A 757 26.69 18.77 -3.26
N THR A 758 27.92 18.52 -3.71
CA THR A 758 28.20 17.93 -5.04
C THR A 758 28.78 16.54 -4.85
N MET A 759 28.29 15.57 -5.62
CA MET A 759 28.78 14.20 -5.67
C MET A 759 29.11 13.86 -7.12
N ASP A 760 30.40 13.71 -7.44
CA ASP A 760 30.85 13.16 -8.72
C ASP A 760 31.24 11.68 -8.54
N LYS A 761 31.86 11.05 -9.54
CA LYS A 761 32.28 9.63 -9.45
C LYS A 761 33.39 9.34 -8.44
N GLU A 762 34.14 10.34 -8.00
CA GLU A 762 35.34 10.19 -7.16
C GLU A 762 35.24 10.88 -5.81
N GLU A 763 34.49 11.96 -5.69
CA GLU A 763 34.56 12.86 -4.54
C GLU A 763 33.21 13.50 -4.21
N VAL A 764 32.94 13.58 -2.91
CA VAL A 764 31.82 14.35 -2.34
C VAL A 764 32.36 15.64 -1.76
N ARG A 765 31.71 16.77 -2.06
CA ARG A 765 32.11 18.11 -1.59
C ARG A 765 30.92 18.85 -1.00
N LEU A 766 31.17 19.53 0.11
CA LEU A 766 30.23 20.40 0.81
C LEU A 766 30.70 21.85 0.68
N TYR A 767 29.78 22.74 0.33
CA TYR A 767 30.03 24.17 0.14
C TYR A 767 29.14 25.01 1.07
N LEU A 768 29.69 26.13 1.52
CA LEU A 768 28.97 27.16 2.28
C LEU A 768 29.21 28.52 1.65
N ASN A 769 28.13 29.23 1.34
CA ASN A 769 28.15 30.56 0.74
C ASN A 769 29.06 30.64 -0.51
N GLY A 770 29.05 29.56 -1.32
CA GLY A 770 29.80 29.48 -2.56
C GLY A 770 31.26 28.99 -2.42
N GLU A 771 31.77 28.86 -1.20
CA GLU A 771 33.15 28.44 -0.93
C GLU A 771 33.20 26.97 -0.49
N LEU A 772 34.25 26.26 -0.88
CA LEU A 772 34.44 24.85 -0.51
C LEU A 772 34.71 24.74 0.99
N MET A 773 33.83 24.04 1.70
CA MET A 773 33.92 23.83 3.15
C MET A 773 34.67 22.54 3.49
N ALA A 774 34.29 21.43 2.85
CA ALA A 774 34.86 20.12 3.10
C ALA A 774 34.76 19.23 1.85
N SER A 775 35.66 18.26 1.70
CA SER A 775 35.54 17.21 0.69
C SER A 775 36.09 15.87 1.18
N SER A 776 35.61 14.78 0.59
CA SER A 776 36.10 13.43 0.86
C SER A 776 36.02 12.54 -0.37
N LYS A 777 37.09 11.78 -0.61
CA LYS A 777 37.14 10.69 -1.59
C LYS A 777 36.84 9.33 -0.99
N ASP A 778 36.74 9.26 0.34
CA ASP A 778 36.44 8.03 1.07
C ASP A 778 34.94 7.72 1.08
N ILE A 779 34.10 8.69 0.67
CA ILE A 779 32.66 8.49 0.50
C ILE A 779 32.39 7.84 -0.86
N THR A 780 32.16 6.54 -0.84
CA THR A 780 32.00 5.72 -2.05
C THR A 780 30.54 5.47 -2.43
N LEU A 781 29.60 5.63 -1.50
CA LEU A 781 28.17 5.42 -1.77
C LEU A 781 27.61 6.54 -2.65
N ARG A 782 26.63 6.19 -3.48
CA ARG A 782 25.85 7.11 -4.31
C ARG A 782 24.34 6.88 -4.10
N PRO A 783 23.50 7.90 -4.34
CA PRO A 783 22.05 7.75 -4.22
C PRO A 783 21.50 6.59 -5.05
N SER A 784 22.03 6.38 -6.25
CA SER A 784 21.68 5.26 -7.13
C SER A 784 22.03 3.88 -6.60
N ASP A 785 22.77 3.76 -5.49
CA ASP A 785 23.08 2.45 -4.88
C ASP A 785 21.91 1.90 -4.05
N PHE A 786 20.98 2.77 -3.62
CA PHE A 786 19.81 2.40 -2.80
C PHE A 786 18.48 2.95 -3.33
N HIS A 787 18.50 3.77 -4.38
CA HIS A 787 17.30 4.26 -5.08
C HIS A 787 16.28 4.90 -4.12
N PRO A 788 16.57 6.09 -3.55
CA PRO A 788 15.76 6.69 -2.48
C PRO A 788 14.33 6.99 -2.93
N LEU A 789 13.33 6.43 -2.25
CA LEU A 789 11.90 6.60 -2.58
C LEU A 789 11.21 7.67 -1.73
N LEU A 790 11.65 7.82 -0.47
CA LEU A 790 11.11 8.74 0.52
C LEU A 790 12.00 9.98 0.58
N ASN A 791 11.66 10.99 -0.21
CA ASN A 791 12.50 12.18 -0.39
C ASN A 791 11.89 13.38 0.33
N TYR A 792 12.52 13.85 1.39
CA TYR A 792 11.99 14.93 2.22
C TYR A 792 12.87 16.19 2.24
N ILE A 793 12.21 17.34 2.32
CA ILE A 793 12.79 18.62 2.75
C ILE A 793 12.24 18.91 4.15
N GLY A 794 13.12 19.14 5.12
CA GLY A 794 12.72 19.52 6.48
C GLY A 794 12.36 18.39 7.46
N ARG A 795 12.45 17.12 7.02
CA ARG A 795 12.11 15.92 7.81
C ARG A 795 13.19 14.86 7.68
N SER A 796 13.40 14.07 8.74
CA SER A 796 14.29 12.91 8.70
C SER A 796 13.58 11.59 8.39
N GLN A 797 14.34 10.61 7.90
CA GLN A 797 13.89 9.20 7.87
C GLN A 797 13.69 8.64 9.28
N SER A 798 14.39 9.16 10.30
CA SER A 798 14.18 8.73 11.68
C SER A 798 13.07 9.53 12.35
N ALA A 799 12.11 8.84 12.95
CA ALA A 799 11.04 9.46 13.72
C ALA A 799 11.53 10.09 15.04
N ALA A 800 12.74 9.75 15.50
CA ALA A 800 13.33 10.33 16.71
C ALA A 800 13.91 11.73 16.49
N ASP A 801 14.21 12.08 15.23
CA ASP A 801 14.83 13.35 14.88
C ASP A 801 13.78 14.48 14.74
N PRO A 802 14.10 15.70 15.19
CA PRO A 802 13.18 16.83 15.11
C PRO A 802 13.01 17.33 13.67
N LEU A 803 11.81 17.83 13.35
CA LEU A 803 11.57 18.57 12.12
C LEU A 803 12.36 19.88 12.07
N PHE A 804 12.64 20.35 10.86
CA PHE A 804 13.39 21.57 10.61
C PHE A 804 12.60 22.82 11.02
N ASN A 805 13.25 23.71 11.77
CA ASN A 805 12.67 25.00 12.16
C ASN A 805 13.45 26.14 11.48
N GLY A 806 12.85 26.74 10.47
CA GLY A 806 13.51 27.74 9.65
C GLY A 806 12.83 28.01 8.31
N SER A 807 13.58 28.60 7.40
CA SER A 807 13.12 28.85 6.03
C SER A 807 14.07 28.24 5.01
N ILE A 808 13.50 27.74 3.92
CA ILE A 808 14.22 27.11 2.79
C ILE A 808 13.79 27.83 1.51
N ASP A 809 14.77 28.12 0.67
CA ASP A 809 14.58 28.90 -0.55
C ASP A 809 15.47 28.34 -1.68
N ASP A 810 15.00 28.49 -2.92
CA ASP A 810 15.68 28.11 -4.16
C ASP A 810 16.35 26.72 -4.09
N PHE A 811 15.57 25.70 -3.74
CA PHE A 811 16.04 24.33 -3.61
C PHE A 811 16.19 23.68 -4.98
N ARG A 812 17.40 23.23 -5.33
CA ARG A 812 17.75 22.71 -6.66
C ARG A 812 18.38 21.32 -6.55
N ILE A 813 18.04 20.47 -7.51
CA ILE A 813 18.63 19.13 -7.68
C ILE A 813 19.11 19.00 -9.13
N TYR A 814 20.35 18.56 -9.30
CA TYR A 814 20.98 18.24 -10.57
C TYR A 814 21.38 16.76 -10.59
N ASP A 815 21.40 16.15 -11.77
CA ASP A 815 21.89 14.78 -12.01
C ASP A 815 23.39 14.72 -12.32
N TYR A 816 24.11 15.82 -12.08
CA TYR A 816 25.56 15.92 -12.25
C TYR A 816 26.19 16.82 -11.18
N ALA A 817 27.50 16.69 -11.01
CA ALA A 817 28.28 17.53 -10.12
C ALA A 817 28.58 18.89 -10.77
N LEU A 818 28.10 19.98 -10.16
CA LEU A 818 28.43 21.35 -10.57
C LEU A 818 29.88 21.70 -10.24
N SER A 819 30.46 22.60 -11.03
CA SER A 819 31.78 23.16 -10.75
C SER A 819 31.73 24.12 -9.56
N ALA A 820 32.86 24.31 -8.86
CA ALA A 820 32.95 25.28 -7.77
C ALA A 820 32.60 26.72 -8.22
N GLU A 821 32.89 27.08 -9.48
CA GLU A 821 32.52 28.38 -10.03
C GLU A 821 31.00 28.51 -10.17
N ASP A 822 30.32 27.46 -10.61
CA ASP A 822 28.87 27.48 -10.75
C ASP A 822 28.17 27.50 -9.39
N ILE A 823 28.69 26.76 -8.40
CA ILE A 823 28.23 26.83 -7.01
C ILE A 823 28.35 28.26 -6.45
N LYS A 824 29.48 28.94 -6.73
CA LYS A 824 29.68 30.33 -6.32
C LYS A 824 28.66 31.26 -6.99
N LYS A 825 28.37 31.06 -8.28
CA LYS A 825 27.33 31.84 -8.97
C LYS A 825 25.94 31.61 -8.35
N LEU A 826 25.62 30.38 -7.89
CA LEU A 826 24.36 30.09 -7.20
C LEU A 826 24.28 30.90 -5.89
N ALA A 827 25.35 30.86 -5.09
CA ALA A 827 25.44 31.56 -3.81
C ALA A 827 25.47 33.09 -3.93
N ASP A 828 25.96 33.64 -5.04
CA ASP A 828 25.95 35.09 -5.30
C ASP A 828 24.60 35.58 -5.86
N GLY A 829 23.65 34.67 -6.10
CA GLY A 829 22.36 34.99 -6.74
C GLY A 829 22.49 35.42 -8.20
N THR A 830 23.64 35.15 -8.83
CA THR A 830 23.97 35.56 -10.21
C THR A 830 23.54 34.53 -11.25
N THR A 831 23.17 33.31 -10.84
CA THR A 831 22.63 32.30 -11.76
C THR A 831 21.17 32.52 -12.09
N ARG A 832 20.93 32.85 -13.36
CA ARG A 832 19.96 32.08 -14.15
C ARG A 832 20.76 30.94 -14.79
N ILE A 833 20.29 29.72 -14.66
CA ILE A 833 20.78 28.56 -15.43
C ILE A 833 20.06 28.62 -16.78
N CYS A 834 20.68 28.24 -17.91
CA CYS A 834 19.99 27.96 -19.18
C CYS A 834 18.78 27.03 -18.91
N GLY A 835 17.60 27.59 -18.66
CA GLY A 835 16.53 26.82 -18.02
C GLY A 835 15.23 27.55 -17.78
N THR A 836 15.20 28.89 -17.80
CA THR A 836 13.95 29.62 -17.97
C THR A 836 13.68 29.75 -19.47
N PRO A 837 12.65 29.11 -20.04
CA PRO A 837 12.24 29.41 -21.41
C PRO A 837 11.93 30.91 -21.51
N LYS A 838 12.54 31.60 -22.48
CA LYS A 838 12.10 32.92 -22.90
C LYS A 838 11.56 32.84 -24.32
N ASP A 839 10.63 33.73 -24.64
CA ASP A 839 9.98 33.87 -25.95
C ASP A 839 10.91 34.33 -27.10
N GLU A 840 12.20 34.57 -26.84
CA GLU A 840 13.16 35.02 -27.85
C GLU A 840 14.17 33.92 -28.21
N PRO A 841 14.26 33.50 -29.49
CA PRO A 841 15.19 32.46 -29.93
C PRO A 841 16.66 32.89 -29.81
N GLY A 842 17.54 31.96 -29.45
CA GLY A 842 18.98 32.22 -29.33
C GLY A 842 19.60 32.64 -30.66
N ALA A 843 20.60 33.52 -30.61
CA ALA A 843 21.27 33.99 -31.81
C ALA A 843 22.38 33.03 -32.24
N PHE A 844 22.20 32.41 -33.40
CA PHE A 844 23.26 31.68 -34.08
C PHE A 844 24.10 32.61 -34.96
N ASP A 845 25.40 32.52 -34.83
CA ASP A 845 26.35 32.93 -35.85
C ASP A 845 27.08 31.67 -36.34
N VAL A 846 26.94 31.37 -37.63
CA VAL A 846 27.39 30.11 -38.22
C VAL A 846 28.10 30.45 -39.53
N GLY A 847 29.38 30.10 -39.62
CA GLY A 847 30.16 30.39 -40.80
C GLY A 847 31.54 29.72 -40.79
N PRO A 848 32.26 29.71 -41.91
CA PRO A 848 31.83 30.20 -43.23
C PRO A 848 30.74 29.30 -43.86
N LEU A 849 29.86 29.89 -44.68
CA LEU A 849 28.81 29.19 -45.44
C LEU A 849 28.94 29.48 -46.95
N PRO A 850 28.92 28.46 -47.83
CA PRO A 850 28.98 27.03 -47.49
C PRO A 850 30.31 26.68 -46.80
N ALA A 851 30.25 25.77 -45.83
CA ALA A 851 31.43 25.30 -45.12
C ALA A 851 32.23 24.32 -46.00
N ASP A 852 33.55 24.39 -45.96
CA ASP A 852 34.44 23.44 -46.65
C ASP A 852 35.05 22.46 -45.63
N ARG A 853 36.18 22.81 -45.01
CA ARG A 853 36.84 21.94 -44.01
C ARG A 853 36.46 22.28 -42.57
N ARG A 854 35.92 23.48 -42.34
CA ARG A 854 35.66 24.01 -41.00
C ARG A 854 34.33 24.73 -40.96
N LEU A 855 33.60 24.52 -39.88
CA LEU A 855 32.40 25.28 -39.51
C LEU A 855 32.61 25.87 -38.11
N ASP A 856 32.59 27.19 -38.02
CA ASP A 856 32.59 27.91 -36.75
C ASP A 856 31.16 28.26 -36.37
N VAL A 857 30.84 27.93 -35.13
CA VAL A 857 29.53 28.14 -34.53
C VAL A 857 29.70 28.96 -33.29
N ARG A 858 29.02 30.09 -33.24
CA ARG A 858 28.82 30.86 -32.01
C ARG A 858 27.33 30.88 -31.72
N TYR A 859 26.96 30.30 -30.60
CA TYR A 859 25.60 30.36 -30.08
C TYR A 859 25.58 31.35 -28.94
N LEU A 860 24.73 32.36 -29.04
CA LEU A 860 24.62 33.42 -28.06
C LEU A 860 23.23 33.40 -27.43
N LEU A 861 23.24 33.26 -26.11
CA LEU A 861 22.13 33.47 -25.21
C LEU A 861 22.45 34.64 -24.27
N ASP A 862 21.42 35.34 -23.80
CA ASP A 862 21.57 36.48 -22.90
C ASP A 862 22.11 36.04 -21.53
N ASN A 863 23.37 36.45 -21.26
CA ASN A 863 24.16 36.36 -20.03
C ASN A 863 24.96 35.06 -19.80
N GLY A 864 26.23 35.22 -19.40
CA GLY A 864 27.10 34.20 -18.80
C GLY A 864 27.74 33.17 -19.75
N PRO A 865 28.98 32.72 -19.48
CA PRO A 865 29.52 31.53 -20.13
C PRO A 865 28.79 30.29 -19.60
N GLU A 866 28.08 29.56 -20.47
CA GLU A 866 27.37 28.32 -20.16
C GLU A 866 27.79 27.20 -21.11
N ARG A 867 27.77 25.94 -20.68
CA ARG A 867 28.12 24.82 -21.56
C ARG A 867 27.05 24.61 -22.63
N VAL A 868 27.47 24.51 -23.89
CA VAL A 868 26.58 24.27 -25.03
C VAL A 868 27.02 23.00 -25.75
N ASP A 869 26.12 22.03 -25.89
CA ASP A 869 26.33 20.85 -26.70
C ASP A 869 25.80 21.09 -28.12
N PHE A 870 26.68 20.99 -29.11
CA PHE A 870 26.35 21.17 -30.51
C PHE A 870 26.32 19.83 -31.24
N HIS A 871 25.29 19.60 -32.04
CA HIS A 871 25.08 18.36 -32.81
C HIS A 871 24.79 18.69 -34.27
N ILE A 872 25.45 18.02 -35.21
CA ILE A 872 25.18 18.13 -36.64
C ILE A 872 24.47 16.86 -37.10
N TYR A 873 23.36 17.01 -37.81
CA TYR A 873 22.56 15.93 -38.38
C TYR A 873 22.46 16.08 -39.90
N ASP A 874 22.34 14.95 -40.60
CA ASP A 874 21.89 14.93 -41.99
C ASP A 874 20.37 15.24 -42.09
N LEU A 875 19.84 15.33 -43.32
CA LEU A 875 18.41 15.60 -43.54
C LEU A 875 17.50 14.41 -43.19
N GLN A 876 18.06 13.22 -43.00
CA GLN A 876 17.36 12.02 -42.56
C GLN A 876 17.30 11.92 -41.03
N GLY A 877 17.98 12.83 -40.31
CA GLY A 877 18.00 12.87 -38.85
C GLY A 877 19.13 12.05 -38.22
N ASN A 878 20.07 11.51 -39.00
CA ASN A 878 21.22 10.80 -38.46
C ASN A 878 22.29 11.79 -37.99
N MET A 879 22.75 11.63 -36.75
CA MET A 879 23.80 12.45 -36.18
C MET A 879 25.14 12.15 -36.85
N GLN A 880 25.83 13.20 -37.30
CA GLN A 880 27.10 13.13 -38.02
C GLN A 880 28.27 13.54 -37.13
N LEU A 881 28.13 14.65 -36.39
CA LEU A 881 29.17 15.21 -35.54
C LEU A 881 28.57 15.77 -34.24
N THR A 882 29.37 15.76 -33.18
CA THR A 882 29.05 16.42 -31.90
C THR A 882 30.28 17.18 -31.40
N GLN A 883 30.06 18.33 -30.77
CA GLN A 883 31.13 19.14 -30.18
C GLN A 883 30.59 19.90 -28.97
N ARG A 884 31.39 19.94 -27.90
CA ARG A 884 31.12 20.77 -26.73
C ARG A 884 31.72 22.16 -26.90
N GLY A 885 30.94 23.17 -26.53
CA GLY A 885 31.31 24.57 -26.57
C GLY A 885 30.80 25.34 -25.36
N THR A 886 30.92 26.66 -25.46
CA THR A 886 30.49 27.60 -24.41
C THR A 886 29.65 28.71 -25.03
N ASN A 887 28.57 29.12 -24.37
CA ASN A 887 27.72 30.24 -24.75
C ASN A 887 28.56 31.49 -25.02
N GLY A 888 28.30 32.14 -26.14
CA GLY A 888 29.02 33.34 -26.57
C GLY A 888 30.46 33.11 -27.04
N ALA A 889 31.00 31.89 -26.94
CA ALA A 889 32.31 31.50 -27.48
C ALA A 889 32.17 30.80 -28.84
N THR A 890 33.23 30.85 -29.64
CA THR A 890 33.27 30.15 -30.93
C THR A 890 33.66 28.69 -30.72
N THR A 891 32.82 27.79 -31.23
CA THR A 891 33.05 26.34 -31.29
C THR A 891 33.31 25.94 -32.74
N SER A 892 34.42 25.25 -32.98
CA SER A 892 34.84 24.86 -34.33
C SER A 892 34.61 23.39 -34.58
N PHE A 893 33.97 23.06 -35.70
CA PHE A 893 33.82 21.71 -36.23
C PHE A 893 34.76 21.49 -37.40
N ASP A 894 35.39 20.31 -37.45
CA ASP A 894 35.97 19.77 -38.68
C ASP A 894 34.86 19.08 -39.48
N VAL A 895 34.51 19.67 -40.62
CA VAL A 895 33.46 19.17 -41.52
C VAL A 895 34.03 18.60 -42.81
N SER A 896 35.34 18.40 -42.89
CA SER A 896 36.02 17.86 -44.09
C SER A 896 35.58 16.44 -44.48
N GLY A 897 35.02 15.68 -43.54
CA GLY A 897 34.47 14.35 -43.77
C GLY A 897 32.99 14.30 -44.15
N LEU A 898 32.28 15.44 -44.15
CA LEU A 898 30.86 15.49 -44.48
C LEU A 898 30.66 15.66 -45.99
N PRO A 899 29.89 14.82 -46.69
CA PRO A 899 29.59 15.01 -48.11
C PRO A 899 28.94 16.36 -48.43
N ASP A 900 29.12 16.86 -49.65
CA ASP A 900 28.41 18.04 -50.18
C ASP A 900 26.90 17.90 -49.96
N GLY A 901 26.31 18.85 -49.25
CA GLY A 901 24.92 18.71 -48.82
C GLY A 901 24.45 19.76 -47.82
N MET A 902 23.21 19.61 -47.37
CA MET A 902 22.59 20.44 -46.35
C MET A 902 22.48 19.64 -45.05
N TYR A 903 22.79 20.30 -43.95
CA TYR A 903 22.83 19.70 -42.62
C TYR A 903 22.06 20.57 -41.62
N ILE A 904 21.66 19.97 -40.51
CA ILE A 904 21.02 20.65 -39.38
C ILE A 904 22.00 20.68 -38.22
N LEU A 905 22.39 21.88 -37.81
CA LEU A 905 23.11 22.11 -36.57
C LEU A 905 22.09 22.38 -35.45
N LYS A 906 22.15 21.63 -34.36
CA LYS A 906 21.39 21.88 -33.13
C LYS A 906 22.35 22.32 -32.04
N ALA A 907 22.01 23.38 -31.31
CA ALA A 907 22.70 23.82 -30.11
C ALA A 907 21.79 23.59 -28.92
N ARG A 908 22.33 23.00 -27.86
CA ARG A 908 21.61 22.72 -26.62
C ARG A 908 22.40 23.28 -25.43
N CYS A 909 21.81 24.14 -24.61
CA CYS A 909 22.25 24.32 -23.23
C CYS A 909 21.03 24.22 -22.31
N GLY A 910 21.11 23.33 -21.32
CA GLY A 910 19.98 22.99 -20.47
C GLY A 910 18.69 22.70 -21.25
N GLN A 911 17.64 23.48 -20.99
CA GLN A 911 16.32 23.37 -21.64
C GLN A 911 16.21 24.14 -22.97
N ALA A 912 17.18 25.01 -23.30
CA ALA A 912 17.18 25.77 -24.55
C ALA A 912 17.69 24.89 -25.69
N ASN A 913 16.93 24.85 -26.80
CA ASN A 913 17.30 24.10 -27.99
C ASN A 913 16.98 24.93 -29.23
N ASP A 914 18.02 25.39 -29.91
CA ASP A 914 17.87 26.09 -31.17
C ASP A 914 18.53 25.29 -32.29
N SER A 915 18.00 25.42 -33.50
CA SER A 915 18.55 24.74 -34.66
C SER A 915 18.73 25.67 -35.84
N ARG A 916 19.78 25.43 -36.63
CA ARG A 916 20.07 26.17 -37.85
C ARG A 916 20.50 25.24 -38.95
N LYS A 917 19.98 25.47 -40.16
CA LYS A 917 20.41 24.77 -41.36
C LYS A 917 21.69 25.42 -41.89
N PHE A 918 22.60 24.59 -42.39
CA PHE A 918 23.80 25.05 -43.09
C PHE A 918 24.16 24.12 -44.24
N THR A 919 25.03 24.57 -45.13
CA THR A 919 25.49 23.79 -46.28
C THR A 919 26.99 23.54 -46.20
N VAL A 920 27.40 22.32 -46.54
CA VAL A 920 28.79 21.93 -46.78
C VAL A 920 29.01 21.82 -48.28
N ARG A 921 30.11 22.38 -48.78
CA ARG A 921 30.55 22.27 -50.17
C ARG A 921 32.07 22.32 -50.25
N HIS A 922 32.67 21.23 -50.70
CA HIS A 922 34.10 21.18 -50.96
C HIS A 922 34.42 21.73 -52.37
N PRO A 923 35.52 22.51 -52.53
CA PRO A 923 35.94 23.05 -53.82
C PRO A 923 36.45 22.00 -54.81
#